data_AF-A0A0C4WJG8-F1
#
_entry.id   AF-A0A0C4WJG8-F1
#
_cell.length_a   1.000
_cell.length_b   1.000
_cell.length_c   1.000
_cell.angle_alpha   90.00
_cell.angle_beta   90.00
_cell.angle_gamma   90.00
#
_symmetry.space_group_name_H-M   'P 1'
#
loop_
_entity.id
_entity.type
_entity.pdbx_description
1 polymer ?
#
loop_
_entity_poly.entity_id
_entity_poly.type
_entity_poly.pdbx_seq_one_letter_code
_entity_poly.pdbx_strand_id
1 'polypeptide(L)'
;MSDSAAKKIKKHDYSRVLVTETVPYETPLIFSNDGLYNISKSSFDENPVLGATFNRLVLAKGRKKYFTIPYQYKIRKNLLDFRRLSVVHPISQWEMKKFYESYESLICYYCSGSQFSIRAPQRTAGVFYYKNSWENIGKYKRGAVEELGTDARHKHSSSFFSYRGHDRLYKFFNSREFISLEKNFSSLRTLDVSKCFDSIYTHSIAWATKEKQYVKSKIGMATFGSAFDSLMQRANYNETNGIVIRPEISRIFAEIIFQDIDQTAQARLASDLYLYEFGVHYSVKRYVDDVFIFAKDEKISRKVYEVYTDCLNSYNLHVNSSKSLLYSRPFFTAKSKVVREVNLKVNEFTDKFLDSRNGNAILTPKEIHRADKLIHSFIDAIKATCSANDVDYDEVSSYLISAFFERIKRLINVDAVKVDDHDKYRDSALVFLELIFFFYSVAPSVSASYKLCASVILLSRFSEAHLGPHEHTVKQRSYELAVDLLEGDLGTVDSDVENFIFLEALNVILAISDMGDEYLLPPELIEKIFKGKSSYYDIVTCMFYIKSREEYSSIKQSLVSTIEQRLENLDLIQVDTEQACLFLDSISCPYIDRAKRKKWIQRFYRASSAPQPTKNQIDRFLDHSDKYFWFVNWSEVDLLNALERKELRRVY
;
A
#
# COMPACT_ATOMS: atom_id res chain seq x y z
N MET A 1 6.28 0.81 33.30
CA MET A 1 6.01 0.02 32.08
C MET A 1 6.99 0.53 31.03
N SER A 2 8.07 -0.21 30.79
CA SER A 2 9.13 0.17 29.85
C SER A 2 8.59 0.09 28.42
N ASP A 3 8.62 1.21 27.70
CA ASP A 3 8.18 1.31 26.31
C ASP A 3 8.88 0.30 25.40
N SER A 4 8.09 -0.28 24.48
CA SER A 4 8.49 -1.12 23.36
C SER A 4 9.73 -0.56 22.63
N ALA A 5 10.68 -1.43 22.26
CA ALA A 5 12.00 -1.11 21.74
C ALA A 5 12.03 0.00 20.65
N ALA A 6 12.22 1.25 21.08
CA ALA A 6 12.44 2.38 20.19
C ALA A 6 13.80 2.23 19.49
N LYS A 7 13.82 2.10 18.16
CA LYS A 7 15.05 1.89 17.37
C LYS A 7 15.46 3.17 16.63
N LYS A 8 16.73 3.54 16.71
CA LYS A 8 17.30 4.73 16.05
C LYS A 8 17.46 4.51 14.55
N ILE A 9 17.15 5.53 13.75
CA ILE A 9 17.29 5.50 12.29
C ILE A 9 18.47 6.38 11.84
N LYS A 10 19.25 5.92 10.84
CA LYS A 10 20.26 6.74 10.17
C LYS A 10 19.57 7.84 9.36
N LYS A 11 19.49 9.05 9.91
CA LYS A 11 18.80 10.19 9.27
C LYS A 11 19.38 10.55 7.89
N HIS A 12 20.69 10.39 7.71
CA HIS A 12 21.38 10.72 6.45
C HIS A 12 21.28 9.63 5.38
N ASP A 13 20.61 8.52 5.67
CA ASP A 13 20.35 7.51 4.64
C ASP A 13 19.13 7.89 3.78
N TYR A 14 19.37 8.72 2.77
CA TYR A 14 18.34 9.13 1.82
C TYR A 14 17.89 7.99 0.88
N SER A 15 18.61 6.87 0.79
CA SER A 15 18.13 5.72 -0.02
C SER A 15 16.82 5.16 0.52
N ARG A 16 16.48 5.41 1.80
CA ARG A 16 15.17 5.06 2.38
C ARG A 16 13.97 5.63 1.61
N VAL A 17 14.14 6.76 0.93
CA VAL A 17 13.10 7.39 0.09
C VAL A 17 12.60 6.42 -0.98
N LEU A 18 13.50 5.60 -1.56
CA LEU A 18 13.15 4.58 -2.55
C LEU A 18 12.14 3.58 -1.98
N VAL A 19 12.23 3.25 -0.70
CA VAL A 19 11.40 2.19 -0.09
C VAL A 19 10.12 2.74 0.53
N THR A 20 10.12 4.01 0.89
CA THR A 20 9.07 4.63 1.71
C THR A 20 8.20 5.64 0.97
N GLU A 21 8.74 6.34 -0.04
CA GLU A 21 8.06 7.51 -0.63
C GLU A 21 7.68 7.35 -2.11
N THR A 22 8.28 6.38 -2.82
CA THR A 22 8.18 6.29 -4.29
C THR A 22 7.27 5.16 -4.80
N VAL A 23 6.79 4.26 -3.92
CA VAL A 23 6.02 3.07 -4.30
C VAL A 23 4.59 3.15 -3.76
N PRO A 24 3.56 2.82 -4.58
CA PRO A 24 2.19 2.68 -4.10
C PRO A 24 2.06 1.56 -3.05
N TYR A 25 1.10 1.70 -2.13
CA TYR A 25 0.83 0.68 -1.12
C TYR A 25 0.17 -0.59 -1.69
N GLU A 26 -0.76 -0.39 -2.63
CA GLU A 26 -1.55 -1.46 -3.26
C GLU A 26 -0.79 -2.10 -4.45
N THR A 27 0.07 -3.09 -4.17
CA THR A 27 0.84 -3.87 -5.17
C THR A 27 0.75 -5.37 -4.85
N PRO A 28 1.19 -6.29 -5.73
CA PRO A 28 1.29 -7.71 -5.36
C PRO A 28 2.14 -7.92 -4.10
N LEU A 29 1.88 -8.99 -3.32
CA LEU A 29 2.61 -9.28 -2.07
C LEU A 29 4.14 -9.23 -2.25
N ILE A 30 4.62 -9.75 -3.37
CA ILE A 30 6.03 -9.94 -3.70
C ILE A 30 6.74 -8.67 -4.21
N PHE A 31 6.01 -7.60 -4.52
CA PHE A 31 6.59 -6.39 -5.10
C PHE A 31 7.06 -5.41 -4.01
N SER A 32 8.34 -5.05 -4.02
CA SER A 32 8.91 -4.04 -3.12
C SER A 32 10.17 -3.38 -3.69
N ASN A 33 10.54 -2.21 -3.20
CA ASN A 33 11.81 -1.56 -3.59
C ASN A 33 13.03 -1.99 -2.77
N ASP A 34 12.93 -3.09 -2.01
CA ASP A 34 14.00 -3.53 -1.11
C ASP A 34 15.25 -3.93 -1.90
N GLY A 35 15.09 -4.56 -3.05
CA GLY A 35 16.18 -4.94 -3.96
C GLY A 35 16.88 -3.71 -4.55
N LEU A 36 16.11 -2.77 -5.10
CA LEU A 36 16.63 -1.48 -5.58
C LEU A 36 17.41 -0.72 -4.49
N TYR A 37 16.90 -0.70 -3.26
CA TYR A 37 17.60 -0.11 -2.12
C TYR A 37 18.94 -0.80 -1.85
N ASN A 38 18.96 -2.14 -1.77
CA ASN A 38 20.17 -2.92 -1.51
C ASN A 38 21.22 -2.71 -2.63
N ILE A 39 20.78 -2.77 -3.89
CA ILE A 39 21.64 -2.52 -5.06
C ILE A 39 22.22 -1.11 -5.00
N SER A 40 21.45 -0.10 -4.56
CA SER A 40 21.95 1.28 -4.41
C SER A 40 23.09 1.45 -3.39
N LYS A 41 23.27 0.47 -2.50
CA LYS A 41 24.33 0.43 -1.48
C LYS A 41 25.47 -0.52 -1.84
N SER A 42 25.34 -1.27 -2.94
CA SER A 42 26.32 -2.29 -3.33
C SER A 42 27.48 -1.69 -4.12
N SER A 43 28.66 -2.32 -4.07
CA SER A 43 29.73 -2.06 -5.05
C SER A 43 29.42 -2.78 -6.37
N PHE A 44 29.77 -2.14 -7.48
CA PHE A 44 29.60 -2.68 -8.83
C PHE A 44 30.90 -3.22 -9.44
N ASP A 45 32.03 -3.10 -8.75
CA ASP A 45 33.36 -3.41 -9.30
C ASP A 45 33.48 -4.86 -9.78
N GLU A 46 32.83 -5.78 -9.05
CA GLU A 46 32.84 -7.21 -9.37
C GLU A 46 31.70 -7.64 -10.32
N ASN A 47 30.72 -6.76 -10.57
CA ASN A 47 29.53 -7.04 -11.38
C ASN A 47 29.24 -5.92 -12.40
N PRO A 48 29.96 -5.90 -13.55
CA PRO A 48 29.80 -4.89 -14.58
C PRO A 48 28.41 -4.85 -15.22
N VAL A 49 27.72 -5.99 -15.28
CA VAL A 49 26.35 -6.06 -15.83
C VAL A 49 25.37 -5.34 -14.91
N LEU A 50 25.41 -5.63 -13.61
CA LEU A 50 24.60 -4.93 -12.63
C LEU A 50 24.92 -3.43 -12.62
N GLY A 51 26.21 -3.07 -12.66
CA GLY A 51 26.66 -1.69 -12.71
C GLY A 51 26.17 -0.94 -13.95
N ALA A 52 26.25 -1.54 -15.15
CA ALA A 52 25.75 -0.94 -16.38
C ALA A 52 24.23 -0.74 -16.32
N THR A 53 23.50 -1.76 -15.86
CA THR A 53 22.04 -1.71 -15.68
C THR A 53 21.64 -0.60 -14.70
N PHE A 54 22.29 -0.52 -13.52
CA PHE A 54 22.02 0.51 -12.53
C PHE A 54 22.35 1.92 -13.06
N ASN A 55 23.51 2.09 -13.70
CA ASN A 55 23.90 3.36 -14.31
C ASN A 55 22.87 3.86 -15.34
N ARG A 56 22.32 2.94 -16.15
CA ARG A 56 21.42 3.27 -17.25
C ARG A 56 19.98 3.46 -16.80
N LEU A 57 19.46 2.55 -15.98
CA LEU A 57 18.05 2.48 -15.60
C LEU A 57 17.74 3.14 -14.24
N VAL A 58 18.74 3.53 -13.47
CA VAL A 58 18.55 4.24 -12.19
C VAL A 58 19.25 5.60 -12.21
N LEU A 59 20.53 5.66 -12.55
CA LEU A 59 21.28 6.93 -12.61
C LEU A 59 21.04 7.73 -13.90
N ALA A 60 20.19 7.22 -14.79
CA ALA A 60 19.79 7.89 -16.02
C ALA A 60 20.95 8.22 -16.99
N LYS A 61 22.10 7.54 -16.87
CA LYS A 61 23.27 7.82 -17.72
C LYS A 61 22.96 7.56 -19.19
N GLY A 62 23.35 8.51 -20.05
CA GLY A 62 23.18 8.45 -21.50
C GLY A 62 21.73 8.59 -21.99
N ARG A 63 20.77 8.98 -21.14
CA ARG A 63 19.36 9.09 -21.58
C ARG A 63 19.20 10.13 -22.66
N LYS A 64 18.34 9.86 -23.64
CA LYS A 64 17.99 10.81 -24.72
C LYS A 64 16.79 11.70 -24.34
N LYS A 65 15.86 11.13 -23.56
CA LYS A 65 14.65 11.79 -23.07
C LYS A 65 14.80 12.03 -21.57
N TYR A 66 14.34 13.18 -21.08
CA TYR A 66 14.43 13.59 -19.68
C TYR A 66 13.13 13.33 -18.90
N PHE A 67 12.21 12.56 -19.46
CA PHE A 67 10.96 12.16 -18.81
C PHE A 67 10.82 10.64 -18.80
N THR A 68 9.94 10.15 -17.96
CA THR A 68 9.54 8.75 -17.87
C THR A 68 8.02 8.64 -17.87
N ILE A 69 7.51 7.45 -18.20
CA ILE A 69 6.08 7.10 -18.23
C ILE A 69 5.87 6.11 -17.08
N PRO A 70 5.05 6.44 -16.07
CA PRO A 70 4.79 5.55 -14.96
C PRO A 70 3.99 4.33 -15.41
N TYR A 71 4.19 3.19 -14.75
CA TYR A 71 3.34 2.02 -14.94
C TYR A 71 2.01 2.29 -14.24
N GLN A 72 0.97 2.58 -15.04
CA GLN A 72 -0.38 2.86 -14.57
C GLN A 72 -1.22 1.59 -14.60
N TYR A 73 -1.90 1.30 -13.50
CA TYR A 73 -2.81 0.17 -13.38
C TYR A 73 -4.03 0.56 -12.57
N LYS A 74 -5.12 -0.18 -12.74
CA LYS A 74 -6.39 0.03 -12.06
C LYS A 74 -6.68 -1.14 -11.14
N ILE A 75 -7.16 -0.83 -9.95
CA ILE A 75 -7.71 -1.80 -9.00
C ILE A 75 -9.18 -1.50 -8.75
N ARG A 76 -9.94 -2.48 -8.27
CA ARG A 76 -11.33 -2.26 -7.90
C ARG A 76 -11.40 -1.29 -6.71
N LYS A 77 -12.29 -0.29 -6.78
CA LYS A 77 -12.58 0.63 -5.67
C LYS A 77 -13.88 0.23 -4.97
N ASN A 78 -14.90 -0.07 -5.77
CA ASN A 78 -16.20 -0.62 -5.40
C ASN A 78 -16.76 -1.38 -6.62
N LEU A 79 -18.03 -1.78 -6.60
CA LEU A 79 -18.66 -2.53 -7.71
C LEU A 79 -18.60 -1.83 -9.09
N LEU A 80 -18.62 -0.49 -9.13
CA LEU A 80 -18.75 0.27 -10.39
C LEU A 80 -17.50 1.10 -10.75
N ASP A 81 -16.67 1.44 -9.76
CA ASP A 81 -15.52 2.30 -9.91
C ASP A 81 -14.19 1.54 -9.81
N PHE A 82 -13.24 2.01 -10.60
CA PHE A 82 -11.84 1.62 -10.52
C PHE A 82 -10.98 2.76 -10.01
N ARG A 83 -9.92 2.42 -9.26
CA ARG A 83 -8.92 3.36 -8.79
C ARG A 83 -7.64 3.18 -9.58
N ARG A 84 -7.19 4.25 -10.24
CA ARG A 84 -5.87 4.30 -10.90
C ARG A 84 -4.76 4.45 -9.86
N LEU A 85 -3.69 3.70 -10.04
CA LEU A 85 -2.47 3.70 -9.25
C LEU A 85 -1.27 3.80 -10.19
N SER A 86 -0.11 4.19 -9.67
CA SER A 86 1.08 4.35 -10.50
C SER A 86 2.35 3.92 -9.77
N VAL A 87 3.16 3.11 -10.45
CA VAL A 87 4.58 2.91 -10.09
C VAL A 87 5.42 3.82 -10.98
N VAL A 88 6.31 4.61 -10.39
CA VAL A 88 7.20 5.49 -11.16
C VAL A 88 8.48 4.78 -11.58
N HIS A 89 9.05 5.19 -12.71
CA HIS A 89 10.25 4.59 -13.28
C HIS A 89 11.44 4.66 -12.31
N PRO A 90 12.36 3.67 -12.27
CA PRO A 90 13.48 3.68 -11.32
C PRO A 90 14.38 4.93 -11.40
N ILE A 91 14.60 5.48 -12.61
CA ILE A 91 15.17 6.83 -12.82
C ILE A 91 14.44 7.90 -11.99
N SER A 92 13.11 7.99 -12.11
CA SER A 92 12.32 8.99 -11.39
C SER A 92 12.37 8.76 -9.89
N GLN A 93 12.37 7.50 -9.43
CA GLN A 93 12.57 7.19 -8.01
C GLN A 93 13.92 7.71 -7.50
N TRP A 94 14.98 7.59 -8.30
CA TRP A 94 16.30 8.12 -7.97
C TRP A 94 16.33 9.65 -7.95
N GLU A 95 15.68 10.31 -8.91
CA GLU A 95 15.53 11.77 -8.92
C GLU A 95 14.74 12.26 -7.69
N MET A 96 13.68 11.54 -7.28
CA MET A 96 12.93 11.81 -6.05
C MET A 96 13.80 11.66 -4.80
N LYS A 97 14.60 10.59 -4.72
CA LYS A 97 15.59 10.41 -3.66
C LYS A 97 16.58 11.59 -3.57
N LYS A 98 17.05 12.08 -4.72
CA LYS A 98 17.95 13.24 -4.78
C LYS A 98 17.25 14.54 -4.39
N PHE A 99 15.98 14.70 -4.75
CA PHE A 99 15.18 15.85 -4.34
C PHE A 99 15.05 15.93 -2.80
N TYR A 100 14.75 14.80 -2.14
CA TYR A 100 14.71 14.74 -0.68
C TYR A 100 16.05 15.08 -0.04
N GLU A 101 17.15 14.56 -0.60
CA GLU A 101 18.51 14.85 -0.16
C GLU A 101 18.83 16.36 -0.21
N SER A 102 18.27 17.09 -1.18
CA SER A 102 18.47 18.54 -1.31
C SER A 102 17.47 19.39 -0.51
N TYR A 103 16.25 18.88 -0.26
CA TYR A 103 15.13 19.72 0.16
C TYR A 103 14.33 19.22 1.37
N GLU A 104 14.78 18.20 2.11
CA GLU A 104 14.03 17.64 3.26
C GLU A 104 13.55 18.71 4.28
N SER A 105 14.39 19.71 4.57
CA SER A 105 14.07 20.80 5.49
C SER A 105 13.01 21.74 4.92
N LEU A 106 13.06 22.05 3.62
CA LEU A 106 12.05 22.90 2.97
C LEU A 106 10.70 22.20 2.87
N ILE A 107 10.68 20.88 2.61
CA ILE A 107 9.45 20.10 2.65
C ILE A 107 8.78 20.24 4.03
N CYS A 108 9.53 20.07 5.11
CA CYS A 108 9.00 20.22 6.47
C CYS A 108 8.52 21.66 6.75
N TYR A 109 9.29 22.66 6.29
CA TYR A 109 8.92 24.07 6.44
C TYR A 109 7.57 24.38 5.79
N TYR A 110 7.40 24.04 4.50
CA TYR A 110 6.14 24.30 3.78
C TYR A 110 4.97 23.46 4.31
N CYS A 111 5.23 22.31 4.93
CA CYS A 111 4.21 21.47 5.58
C CYS A 111 3.84 21.92 7.02
N SER A 112 4.47 22.97 7.54
CA SER A 112 4.27 23.45 8.92
C SER A 112 3.32 24.66 9.04
N GLY A 113 2.94 25.27 7.91
CA GLY A 113 2.29 26.58 7.88
C GLY A 113 0.86 26.63 8.41
N SER A 114 0.07 25.58 8.21
CA SER A 114 -1.36 25.50 8.55
C SER A 114 -1.62 24.62 9.77
N GLN A 115 -2.62 24.97 10.58
CA GLN A 115 -3.12 24.15 11.69
C GLN A 115 -4.28 23.23 11.28
N PHE A 116 -4.75 23.33 10.03
CA PHE A 116 -5.91 22.57 9.56
C PHE A 116 -5.52 21.12 9.25
N SER A 117 -4.36 20.90 8.65
CA SER A 117 -3.89 19.55 8.34
C SER A 117 -3.69 18.72 9.60
N ILE A 118 -4.38 17.58 9.66
CA ILE A 118 -4.20 16.60 10.74
C ILE A 118 -3.09 15.60 10.42
N ARG A 119 -2.49 15.64 9.21
CA ARG A 119 -1.35 14.79 8.85
C ARG A 119 -0.41 15.53 7.90
N ALA A 120 0.72 15.99 8.43
CA ALA A 120 1.75 16.67 7.64
C ALA A 120 3.16 16.28 8.09
N PRO A 121 4.15 16.25 7.17
CA PRO A 121 5.56 16.08 7.52
C PRO A 121 6.02 17.11 8.56
N GLN A 122 6.68 16.66 9.63
CA GLN A 122 7.18 17.53 10.70
C GLN A 122 8.71 17.62 10.72
N ARG A 123 9.38 16.48 10.60
CA ARG A 123 10.85 16.37 10.60
C ARG A 123 11.28 15.00 10.08
N THR A 124 12.52 14.89 9.62
CA THR A 124 13.13 13.60 9.24
C THR A 124 13.07 12.61 10.40
N ALA A 125 12.51 11.42 10.15
CA ALA A 125 12.30 10.42 11.17
C ALA A 125 13.65 9.96 11.76
N GLY A 126 13.85 10.18 13.07
CA GLY A 126 15.06 9.78 13.78
C GLY A 126 14.91 8.50 14.62
N VAL A 127 13.66 8.13 14.93
CA VAL A 127 13.29 6.94 15.69
C VAL A 127 12.03 6.41 15.05
N PHE A 128 11.93 5.09 14.90
CA PHE A 128 10.70 4.44 14.52
C PHE A 128 10.28 3.47 15.61
N TYR A 129 8.97 3.40 15.86
CA TYR A 129 8.37 2.52 16.84
C TYR A 129 7.76 1.33 16.11
N TYR A 130 8.23 0.13 16.44
CA TYR A 130 7.49 -1.07 16.09
C TYR A 130 6.24 -1.09 16.97
N LYS A 131 5.04 -1.00 16.38
CA LYS A 131 3.85 -1.43 17.12
C LYS A 131 3.92 -2.95 17.19
N ASN A 132 4.03 -3.50 18.40
CA ASN A 132 4.17 -4.92 18.77
C ASN A 132 3.07 -5.88 18.25
N SER A 133 2.29 -5.50 17.23
CA SER A 133 1.19 -6.32 16.72
C SER A 133 1.64 -7.57 15.96
N TRP A 134 2.91 -7.66 15.57
CA TRP A 134 3.55 -8.80 14.88
C TRP A 134 4.72 -9.42 15.66
N GLU A 135 5.16 -8.81 16.76
CA GLU A 135 6.36 -9.25 17.53
C GLU A 135 6.17 -10.69 18.05
N ASN A 136 4.97 -11.01 18.54
CA ASN A 136 4.62 -12.33 19.05
C ASN A 136 4.38 -13.40 17.96
N ILE A 137 4.38 -12.99 16.69
CA ILE A 137 4.11 -13.84 15.53
C ILE A 137 5.42 -14.20 14.81
N GLY A 138 6.54 -13.57 15.19
CA GLY A 138 7.86 -13.84 14.63
C GLY A 138 8.25 -15.33 14.68
N LYS A 139 7.71 -16.11 15.63
CA LYS A 139 7.91 -17.56 15.72
C LYS A 139 7.36 -18.37 14.54
N TYR A 140 6.43 -17.81 13.77
CA TYR A 140 5.88 -18.44 12.56
C TYR A 140 6.60 -18.01 11.29
N LYS A 141 7.68 -17.24 11.37
CA LYS A 141 8.48 -16.86 10.20
C LYS A 141 9.42 -17.99 9.78
N ARG A 142 9.55 -18.23 8.48
CA ARG A 142 10.42 -19.27 7.90
C ARG A 142 11.75 -18.64 7.43
N GLY A 143 12.86 -19.28 7.78
CA GLY A 143 14.22 -18.84 7.45
C GLY A 143 15.02 -18.40 8.68
N ALA A 144 16.20 -19.00 8.88
CA ALA A 144 17.10 -18.76 10.02
C ALA A 144 17.80 -17.38 10.01
N VAL A 145 17.36 -16.49 9.13
CA VAL A 145 17.95 -15.17 8.93
C VAL A 145 16.86 -14.17 9.28
N GLU A 146 16.74 -13.86 10.58
CA GLU A 146 16.78 -12.43 10.89
C GLU A 146 17.99 -11.93 10.10
N GLU A 147 17.81 -11.17 9.02
CA GLU A 147 18.93 -10.54 8.32
C GLU A 147 19.76 -9.85 9.40
N LEU A 148 20.88 -10.48 9.79
CA LEU A 148 21.80 -10.09 10.86
C LEU A 148 22.52 -8.77 10.54
N GLY A 149 22.00 -8.00 9.58
CA GLY A 149 22.38 -6.65 9.27
C GLY A 149 21.55 -5.65 10.05
N THR A 150 22.24 -4.73 10.71
CA THR A 150 21.71 -3.43 11.12
C THR A 150 20.96 -2.69 9.98
N ASP A 151 21.18 -3.06 8.72
CA ASP A 151 20.50 -2.51 7.54
C ASP A 151 19.05 -2.96 7.34
N ALA A 152 18.65 -4.19 7.70
CA ALA A 152 17.23 -4.61 7.63
C ALA A 152 16.34 -3.71 8.51
N ARG A 153 16.90 -3.27 9.64
CA ARG A 153 16.21 -2.46 10.66
C ARG A 153 15.93 -1.01 10.23
N HIS A 154 16.63 -0.51 9.19
CA HIS A 154 16.38 0.80 8.58
C HIS A 154 15.41 0.76 7.38
N LYS A 155 15.30 -0.41 6.71
CA LYS A 155 14.39 -0.68 5.57
C LYS A 155 12.89 -0.68 5.98
N HIS A 156 12.60 -0.79 7.28
CA HIS A 156 11.23 -0.94 7.81
C HIS A 156 10.69 0.31 8.52
N SER A 157 11.28 1.48 8.26
CA SER A 157 10.61 2.74 8.60
C SER A 157 9.31 2.86 7.80
N SER A 158 8.18 3.18 8.43
CA SER A 158 6.90 3.36 7.72
C SER A 158 6.95 4.50 6.68
N SER A 159 7.82 5.49 6.92
CA SER A 159 7.97 6.71 6.13
C SER A 159 9.36 7.33 6.33
N PHE A 160 9.78 8.21 5.42
CA PHE A 160 11.00 9.01 5.55
C PHE A 160 10.85 10.09 6.63
N PHE A 161 9.72 10.80 6.63
CA PHE A 161 9.37 11.80 7.63
C PHE A 161 8.59 11.21 8.80
N SER A 162 8.70 11.85 9.97
CA SER A 162 7.71 11.76 11.03
C SER A 162 6.60 12.76 10.77
N TYR A 163 5.35 12.35 10.98
CA TYR A 163 4.16 13.15 10.72
C TYR A 163 3.55 13.66 12.02
N ARG A 164 3.03 14.90 12.01
CA ARG A 164 2.22 15.44 13.11
C ARG A 164 0.75 15.03 12.97
N GLY A 165 0.03 15.01 14.10
CA GLY A 165 -1.40 14.74 14.16
C GLY A 165 -1.76 13.25 14.06
N HIS A 166 -2.76 12.92 13.26
CA HIS A 166 -3.31 11.57 13.09
C HIS A 166 -2.86 10.97 11.76
N ASP A 167 -2.20 9.82 11.81
CA ASP A 167 -1.80 9.08 10.61
C ASP A 167 -2.98 8.56 9.78
N ARG A 168 -4.16 8.38 10.39
CA ARG A 168 -5.39 7.89 9.75
C ARG A 168 -6.63 8.64 10.24
N LEU A 169 -7.58 8.83 9.34
CA LEU A 169 -8.80 9.59 9.60
C LEU A 169 -9.67 9.01 10.74
N TYR A 170 -9.82 7.69 10.84
CA TYR A 170 -10.60 7.08 11.94
C TYR A 170 -10.01 7.37 13.33
N LYS A 171 -8.68 7.55 13.43
CA LYS A 171 -8.04 7.88 14.72
C LYS A 171 -8.40 9.28 15.16
N PHE A 172 -8.56 10.20 14.21
CA PHE A 172 -9.09 11.53 14.49
C PHE A 172 -10.53 11.46 15.00
N PHE A 173 -11.43 10.75 14.34
CA PHE A 173 -12.82 10.60 14.81
C PHE A 173 -12.93 9.96 16.21
N ASN A 174 -12.02 9.06 16.55
CA ASN A 174 -11.95 8.42 17.87
C ASN A 174 -11.09 9.18 18.89
N SER A 175 -10.65 10.40 18.59
CA SER A 175 -9.74 11.16 19.45
C SER A 175 -10.47 12.07 20.44
N ARG A 176 -9.77 12.44 21.52
CA ARG A 176 -10.23 13.49 22.46
C ARG A 176 -10.38 14.85 21.77
N GLU A 177 -9.59 15.10 20.72
CA GLU A 177 -9.67 16.31 19.92
C GLU A 177 -11.03 16.43 19.22
N PHE A 178 -11.52 15.36 18.60
CA PHE A 178 -12.84 15.34 17.97
C PHE A 178 -13.96 15.59 18.99
N ILE A 179 -13.90 14.95 20.16
CA ILE A 179 -14.85 15.19 21.26
C ILE A 179 -14.83 16.66 21.72
N SER A 180 -13.64 17.27 21.80
CA SER A 180 -13.49 18.69 22.15
C SER A 180 -14.09 19.61 21.09
N LEU A 181 -13.85 19.32 19.81
CA LEU A 181 -14.48 20.04 18.69
C LEU A 181 -15.99 19.93 18.75
N GLU A 182 -16.52 18.73 18.97
CA GLU A 182 -17.95 18.50 19.16
C GLU A 182 -18.50 19.28 20.35
N LYS A 183 -17.79 19.36 21.48
CA LYS A 183 -18.21 20.18 22.63
C LYS A 183 -18.28 21.67 22.30
N ASN A 184 -17.30 22.17 21.54
CA ASN A 184 -17.14 23.61 21.29
C ASN A 184 -17.99 24.13 20.14
N PHE A 185 -18.37 23.29 19.18
CA PHE A 185 -19.06 23.66 17.94
C PHE A 185 -20.34 22.85 17.77
N SER A 186 -21.41 23.49 17.27
CA SER A 186 -22.73 22.85 17.12
C SER A 186 -23.00 22.31 15.72
N SER A 187 -22.22 22.79 14.73
CA SER A 187 -22.33 22.46 13.32
C SER A 187 -21.04 21.83 12.81
N LEU A 188 -21.16 20.75 12.04
CA LEU A 188 -20.07 20.11 11.28
C LEU A 188 -20.47 20.02 9.81
N ARG A 189 -19.65 20.55 8.91
CA ARG A 189 -19.83 20.46 7.46
C ARG A 189 -18.63 19.75 6.83
N THR A 190 -18.87 18.79 5.94
CA THR A 190 -17.81 18.08 5.21
C THR A 190 -17.62 18.64 3.80
N LEU A 191 -16.40 18.55 3.29
CA LEU A 191 -16.01 18.95 1.94
C LEU A 191 -15.02 17.91 1.41
N ASP A 192 -15.26 17.44 0.18
CA ASP A 192 -14.44 16.46 -0.58
C ASP A 192 -13.93 17.15 -1.84
N VAL A 193 -12.63 17.07 -2.15
CA VAL A 193 -12.09 17.61 -3.41
C VAL A 193 -12.25 16.58 -4.53
N SER A 194 -12.92 16.98 -5.61
CA SER A 194 -13.16 16.10 -6.76
C SER A 194 -11.85 15.73 -7.46
N LYS A 195 -11.61 14.42 -7.61
CA LYS A 195 -10.47 13.87 -8.38
C LYS A 195 -9.14 14.54 -8.02
N CYS A 196 -8.90 14.80 -6.74
CA CYS A 196 -7.82 15.67 -6.25
C CYS A 196 -6.49 15.50 -6.99
N PHE A 197 -5.91 14.29 -6.98
CA PHE A 197 -4.60 14.05 -7.61
C PHE A 197 -4.59 14.21 -9.13
N ASP A 198 -5.71 13.94 -9.81
CA ASP A 198 -5.85 14.12 -11.26
C ASP A 198 -6.04 15.60 -11.63
N SER A 199 -6.57 16.41 -10.71
CA SER A 199 -6.87 17.84 -10.92
C SER A 199 -5.74 18.78 -10.52
N ILE A 200 -4.71 18.29 -9.81
CA ILE A 200 -3.58 19.14 -9.41
C ILE A 200 -2.80 19.61 -10.65
N TYR A 201 -2.76 20.92 -10.84
CA TYR A 201 -1.89 21.56 -11.81
C TYR A 201 -0.49 21.71 -11.21
N THR A 202 0.55 21.08 -11.80
CA THR A 202 1.87 20.96 -11.16
C THR A 202 2.51 22.32 -10.90
N HIS A 203 2.34 23.28 -11.81
CA HIS A 203 2.86 24.64 -11.64
C HIS A 203 2.27 25.41 -10.44
N SER A 204 1.18 24.92 -9.86
CA SER A 204 0.57 25.53 -8.68
C SER A 204 1.43 25.41 -7.42
N ILE A 205 2.38 24.47 -7.36
CA ILE A 205 3.35 24.39 -6.26
C ILE A 205 4.19 25.67 -6.15
N ALA A 206 4.54 26.30 -7.28
CA ALA A 206 5.29 27.55 -7.29
C ALA A 206 4.45 28.75 -6.80
N TRP A 207 3.12 28.62 -6.82
CA TRP A 207 2.20 29.62 -6.26
C TRP A 207 2.16 29.46 -4.74
N ALA A 208 1.98 28.22 -4.27
CA ALA A 208 1.95 27.88 -2.86
C ALA A 208 3.27 28.21 -2.13
N THR A 209 4.41 28.08 -2.80
CA THR A 209 5.72 28.45 -2.24
C THR A 209 6.05 29.94 -2.36
N LYS A 210 5.15 30.75 -2.95
CA LYS A 210 5.26 32.22 -3.12
C LYS A 210 6.50 32.67 -3.91
N GLU A 211 7.06 31.78 -4.71
CA GLU A 211 8.29 32.02 -5.46
C GLU A 211 8.07 32.93 -6.68
N LYS A 212 6.84 33.01 -7.22
CA LYS A 212 6.52 33.91 -8.35
C LYS A 212 6.80 35.40 -8.04
N GLN A 213 6.67 35.84 -6.79
CA GLN A 213 6.94 37.22 -6.39
C GLN A 213 8.45 37.49 -6.20
N TYR A 214 9.23 36.47 -5.83
CA TYR A 214 10.68 36.56 -5.59
C TYR A 214 11.52 36.37 -6.87
N VAL A 215 11.10 35.51 -7.79
CA VAL A 215 11.90 35.06 -8.96
C VAL A 215 12.07 36.13 -10.04
N LYS A 216 11.24 37.19 -10.08
CA LYS A 216 11.49 38.34 -10.98
C LYS A 216 12.84 39.04 -10.72
N SER A 217 13.48 38.79 -9.57
CA SER A 217 14.75 39.42 -9.17
C SER A 217 16.00 38.55 -9.33
N LYS A 218 15.87 37.23 -9.55
CA LYS A 218 17.01 36.29 -9.63
C LYS A 218 16.79 35.25 -10.74
N ILE A 219 17.15 35.63 -11.96
CA ILE A 219 17.13 34.75 -13.14
C ILE A 219 18.30 33.76 -13.02
N GLY A 220 18.02 32.44 -12.98
CA GLY A 220 19.03 31.40 -13.24
C GLY A 220 19.23 30.32 -12.17
N MET A 221 18.71 30.47 -10.94
CA MET A 221 18.74 29.37 -9.94
C MET A 221 17.38 28.69 -9.83
N ALA A 222 17.35 27.36 -9.94
CA ALA A 222 16.14 26.56 -9.69
C ALA A 222 15.71 26.73 -8.24
N THR A 223 14.53 27.32 -8.03
CA THR A 223 13.89 27.42 -6.72
C THR A 223 13.25 26.08 -6.34
N PHE A 224 12.92 25.90 -5.06
CA PHE A 224 12.33 24.65 -4.56
C PHE A 224 11.04 24.28 -5.32
N GLY A 225 10.12 25.24 -5.50
CA GLY A 225 8.87 25.03 -6.23
C GLY A 225 9.12 24.62 -7.68
N SER A 226 9.99 25.33 -8.41
CA SER A 226 10.32 24.98 -9.80
C SER A 226 10.99 23.61 -9.96
N ALA A 227 11.84 23.24 -8.99
CA ALA A 227 12.51 21.94 -8.97
C ALA A 227 11.51 20.81 -8.70
N PHE A 228 10.56 21.00 -7.78
CA PHE A 228 9.55 20.00 -7.45
C PHE A 228 8.54 19.84 -8.59
N ASP A 229 8.07 20.95 -9.16
CA ASP A 229 7.20 20.97 -10.34
C ASP A 229 7.83 20.16 -11.50
N SER A 230 9.06 20.49 -11.86
CA SER A 230 9.78 19.80 -12.94
C SER A 230 10.00 18.32 -12.64
N LEU A 231 10.21 17.94 -11.38
CA LEU A 231 10.35 16.54 -10.98
C LEU A 231 9.04 15.77 -11.19
N MET A 232 7.90 16.33 -10.75
CA MET A 232 6.60 15.70 -10.89
C MET A 232 6.18 15.54 -12.35
N GLN A 233 6.41 16.57 -13.18
CA GLN A 233 6.17 16.50 -14.63
C GLN A 233 7.01 15.38 -15.27
N ARG A 234 8.34 15.39 -15.06
CA ARG A 234 9.24 14.41 -15.68
C ARG A 234 8.95 12.97 -15.25
N ALA A 235 8.40 12.75 -14.05
CA ALA A 235 7.99 11.43 -13.58
C ALA A 235 6.63 10.97 -14.13
N ASN A 236 5.89 11.86 -14.78
CA ASN A 236 4.54 11.63 -15.30
C ASN A 236 4.41 12.06 -16.77
N TYR A 237 5.32 11.60 -17.63
CA TYR A 237 5.29 11.87 -19.08
C TYR A 237 5.29 13.36 -19.47
N ASN A 238 5.89 14.23 -18.65
CA ASN A 238 5.81 15.70 -18.77
C ASN A 238 4.39 16.27 -18.73
N GLU A 239 3.43 15.54 -18.16
CA GLU A 239 2.10 16.07 -17.90
C GLU A 239 2.15 17.19 -16.85
N THR A 240 1.40 18.26 -17.13
CA THR A 240 1.27 19.41 -16.22
C THR A 240 -0.04 19.37 -15.43
N ASN A 241 -1.00 18.55 -15.86
CA ASN A 241 -2.27 18.32 -15.18
C ASN A 241 -2.31 16.90 -14.64
N GLY A 242 -2.46 16.81 -13.33
CA GLY A 242 -2.45 15.56 -12.60
C GLY A 242 -1.02 15.13 -12.22
N ILE A 243 -0.94 14.44 -11.08
CA ILE A 243 0.29 13.85 -10.57
C ILE A 243 0.14 12.35 -10.36
N VAL A 244 1.25 11.62 -10.29
CA VAL A 244 1.25 10.17 -10.09
C VAL A 244 0.55 9.80 -8.78
N ILE A 245 -0.37 8.83 -8.84
CA ILE A 245 -1.28 8.53 -7.72
C ILE A 245 -0.69 7.44 -6.83
N ARG A 246 -0.69 7.72 -5.51
CA ARG A 246 -0.29 6.90 -4.35
C ARG A 246 1.13 6.99 -3.80
N PRO A 247 2.21 7.25 -4.56
CA PRO A 247 3.51 7.54 -3.96
C PRO A 247 3.37 8.66 -2.92
N GLU A 248 3.99 8.50 -1.74
CA GLU A 248 3.85 9.46 -0.64
C GLU A 248 4.42 10.83 -1.00
N ILE A 249 5.43 10.89 -1.88
CA ILE A 249 5.92 12.15 -2.43
C ILE A 249 4.82 12.97 -3.12
N SER A 250 3.90 12.32 -3.83
CA SER A 250 2.78 13.00 -4.50
C SER A 250 1.80 13.55 -3.48
N ARG A 251 1.60 12.86 -2.35
CA ARG A 251 0.81 13.36 -1.22
C ARG A 251 1.47 14.57 -0.58
N ILE A 252 2.79 14.56 -0.42
CA ILE A 252 3.56 15.70 0.10
C ILE A 252 3.46 16.90 -0.85
N PHE A 253 3.53 16.66 -2.17
CA PHE A 253 3.34 17.70 -3.17
C PHE A 253 1.97 18.37 -3.02
N ALA A 254 0.90 17.57 -2.93
CA ALA A 254 -0.45 18.06 -2.68
C ALA A 254 -0.55 18.77 -1.32
N GLU A 255 0.04 18.21 -0.27
CA GLU A 255 0.01 18.77 1.09
C GLU A 255 0.58 20.17 1.13
N ILE A 256 1.69 20.45 0.44
CA ILE A 256 2.27 21.81 0.37
C ILE A 256 1.28 22.80 -0.28
N ILE A 257 0.60 22.39 -1.36
CA ILE A 257 -0.42 23.23 -2.02
C ILE A 257 -1.58 23.51 -1.04
N PHE A 258 -2.08 22.47 -0.38
CA PHE A 258 -3.17 22.62 0.58
C PHE A 258 -2.78 23.44 1.82
N GLN A 259 -1.51 23.42 2.25
CA GLN A 259 -1.05 24.25 3.37
C GLN A 259 -1.20 25.74 3.05
N ASP A 260 -0.90 26.17 1.83
CA ASP A 260 -1.12 27.56 1.42
C ASP A 260 -2.61 27.90 1.25
N ILE A 261 -3.40 26.98 0.70
CA ILE A 261 -4.87 27.13 0.63
C ILE A 261 -5.47 27.31 2.03
N ASP A 262 -5.07 26.46 2.99
CA ASP A 262 -5.53 26.51 4.37
C ASP A 262 -5.19 27.87 5.02
N GLN A 263 -3.95 28.33 4.87
CA GLN A 263 -3.50 29.62 5.40
C GLN A 263 -4.26 30.79 4.77
N THR A 264 -4.46 30.75 3.46
CA THR A 264 -5.19 31.79 2.73
C THR A 264 -6.65 31.85 3.16
N ALA A 265 -7.31 30.69 3.31
CA ALA A 265 -8.68 30.63 3.82
C ALA A 265 -8.76 31.18 5.25
N GLN A 266 -7.84 30.79 6.14
CA GLN A 266 -7.79 31.30 7.51
C GLN A 266 -7.59 32.82 7.56
N ALA A 267 -6.65 33.36 6.78
CA ALA A 267 -6.39 34.79 6.71
C ALA A 267 -7.59 35.58 6.19
N ARG A 268 -8.28 35.08 5.16
CA ARG A 268 -9.51 35.69 4.64
C ARG A 268 -10.62 35.71 5.69
N LEU A 269 -10.84 34.61 6.39
CA LEU A 269 -11.86 34.51 7.45
C LEU A 269 -11.58 35.44 8.63
N ALA A 270 -10.31 35.67 8.96
CA ALA A 270 -9.90 36.60 10.00
C ALA A 270 -9.92 38.08 9.59
N SER A 271 -10.07 38.40 8.30
CA SER A 271 -10.08 39.78 7.79
C SER A 271 -11.28 40.58 8.31
N ASP A 272 -11.18 41.91 8.22
CA ASP A 272 -12.22 42.87 8.63
C ASP A 272 -13.58 42.62 7.97
N LEU A 273 -13.61 41.90 6.85
CA LEU A 273 -14.83 41.54 6.15
C LEU A 273 -15.69 40.51 6.92
N TYR A 274 -15.07 39.59 7.65
CA TYR A 274 -15.77 38.47 8.30
C TYR A 274 -15.55 38.40 9.81
N LEU A 275 -14.37 38.81 10.30
CA LEU A 275 -14.01 38.80 11.73
C LEU A 275 -14.20 37.44 12.41
N TYR A 276 -14.03 36.35 11.66
CA TYR A 276 -14.13 34.99 12.19
C TYR A 276 -12.76 34.50 12.66
N GLU A 277 -12.63 34.37 13.98
CA GLU A 277 -11.45 33.82 14.63
C GLU A 277 -11.46 32.27 14.68
N PHE A 278 -10.35 31.67 14.27
CA PHE A 278 -10.10 30.22 14.36
C PHE A 278 -10.00 29.74 15.81
N GLY A 279 -10.65 28.63 16.13
CA GLY A 279 -10.75 28.08 17.50
C GLY A 279 -11.90 28.68 18.32
N VAL A 280 -12.40 29.86 17.94
CA VAL A 280 -13.53 30.53 18.63
C VAL A 280 -14.83 30.37 17.84
N HIS A 281 -14.86 30.85 16.60
CA HIS A 281 -16.05 30.83 15.75
C HIS A 281 -16.14 29.56 14.92
N TYR A 282 -14.98 29.08 14.47
CA TYR A 282 -14.87 27.87 13.66
C TYR A 282 -13.54 27.14 13.91
N SER A 283 -13.46 25.88 13.50
CA SER A 283 -12.23 25.12 13.36
C SER A 283 -12.30 24.27 12.09
N VAL A 284 -11.16 23.95 11.51
CA VAL A 284 -11.06 23.12 10.30
C VAL A 284 -10.03 22.03 10.55
N LYS A 285 -10.37 20.82 10.12
CA LYS A 285 -9.49 19.65 10.14
C LYS A 285 -9.47 19.05 8.74
N ARG A 286 -8.28 18.88 8.16
CA ARG A 286 -8.09 18.34 6.81
C ARG A 286 -7.23 17.09 6.84
N TYR A 287 -7.65 16.05 6.14
CA TYR A 287 -6.89 14.83 5.91
C TYR A 287 -6.80 14.57 4.40
N VAL A 288 -5.65 14.90 3.79
CA VAL A 288 -5.51 14.91 2.32
C VAL A 288 -6.51 15.92 1.72
N ASP A 289 -7.51 15.41 1.00
CA ASP A 289 -8.59 16.10 0.31
C ASP A 289 -9.91 16.14 1.10
N ASP A 290 -10.01 15.36 2.19
CA ASP A 290 -11.17 15.41 3.10
C ASP A 290 -11.05 16.60 4.07
N VAL A 291 -12.02 17.50 4.06
CA VAL A 291 -12.06 18.69 4.94
C VAL A 291 -13.30 18.65 5.84
N PHE A 292 -13.08 18.85 7.14
CA PHE A 292 -14.10 18.88 8.19
C PHE A 292 -14.14 20.26 8.82
N ILE A 293 -15.25 20.96 8.63
CA ILE A 293 -15.48 22.34 9.08
C ILE A 293 -16.40 22.30 10.30
N PHE A 294 -15.87 22.66 11.46
CA PHE A 294 -16.60 22.78 12.71
C PHE A 294 -16.93 24.25 12.96
N ALA A 295 -18.17 24.59 13.33
CA ALA A 295 -18.57 25.97 13.55
C ALA A 295 -19.63 26.13 14.66
N LYS A 296 -19.74 27.35 15.20
CA LYS A 296 -20.73 27.69 16.24
C LYS A 296 -22.17 27.56 15.76
N ASP A 297 -22.40 27.79 14.47
CA ASP A 297 -23.69 27.64 13.81
C ASP A 297 -23.51 27.31 12.32
N GLU A 298 -24.63 27.01 11.66
CA GLU A 298 -24.63 26.67 10.24
C GLU A 298 -24.19 27.85 9.35
N LYS A 299 -24.54 29.09 9.71
CA LYS A 299 -24.22 30.29 8.93
C LYS A 299 -22.70 30.47 8.83
N ILE A 300 -21.99 30.32 9.94
CA ILE A 300 -20.53 30.35 9.98
C ILE A 300 -19.97 29.16 9.19
N SER A 301 -20.50 27.94 9.38
CA SER A 301 -20.03 26.76 8.64
C SER A 301 -20.12 26.96 7.12
N ARG A 302 -21.21 27.57 6.65
CA ARG A 302 -21.47 27.85 5.24
C ARG A 302 -20.50 28.89 4.71
N LYS A 303 -20.25 29.96 5.47
CA LYS A 303 -19.29 30.98 5.07
C LYS A 303 -17.85 30.43 4.99
N VAL A 304 -17.44 29.62 5.97
CA VAL A 304 -16.13 28.95 5.93
C VAL A 304 -16.02 28.03 4.71
N TYR A 305 -17.07 27.27 4.40
CA TYR A 305 -17.13 26.42 3.21
C TYR A 305 -17.01 27.23 1.91
N GLU A 306 -17.73 28.34 1.78
CA GLU A 306 -17.68 29.22 0.60
C GLU A 306 -16.28 29.80 0.40
N VAL A 307 -15.67 30.35 1.47
CA VAL A 307 -14.31 30.92 1.41
C VAL A 307 -13.28 29.84 1.06
N TYR A 308 -13.38 28.66 1.68
CA TYR A 308 -12.46 27.56 1.40
C TYR A 308 -12.60 27.04 -0.03
N THR A 309 -13.83 26.93 -0.54
CA THR A 309 -14.12 26.55 -1.93
C THR A 309 -13.52 27.55 -2.92
N ASP A 310 -13.63 28.85 -2.63
CA ASP A 310 -13.05 29.90 -3.47
C ASP A 310 -11.51 29.84 -3.48
N CYS A 311 -10.88 29.56 -2.33
CA CYS A 311 -9.44 29.32 -2.25
C CYS A 311 -9.01 28.04 -3.00
N LEU A 312 -9.81 26.98 -3.03
CA LEU A 312 -9.53 25.80 -3.85
C LEU A 312 -9.58 26.14 -5.34
N ASN A 313 -10.58 26.92 -5.76
CA ASN A 313 -10.77 27.31 -7.16
C ASN A 313 -9.57 28.13 -7.69
N SER A 314 -8.91 28.94 -6.86
CA SER A 314 -7.69 29.67 -7.30
C SER A 314 -6.52 28.76 -7.63
N TYR A 315 -6.59 27.47 -7.24
CA TYR A 315 -5.64 26.42 -7.55
C TYR A 315 -6.17 25.43 -8.61
N ASN A 316 -7.29 25.74 -9.28
CA ASN A 316 -8.02 24.84 -10.19
C ASN A 316 -8.50 23.53 -9.52
N LEU A 317 -8.71 23.55 -8.21
CA LEU A 317 -9.30 22.43 -7.46
C LEU A 317 -10.77 22.71 -7.21
N HIS A 318 -11.61 21.68 -7.37
CA HIS A 318 -13.06 21.81 -7.28
C HIS A 318 -13.64 20.88 -6.24
N VAL A 319 -14.68 21.36 -5.55
CA VAL A 319 -15.37 20.59 -4.51
C VAL A 319 -16.40 19.65 -5.15
N ASN A 320 -16.51 18.43 -4.62
CA ASN A 320 -17.63 17.54 -4.91
C ASN A 320 -18.84 17.92 -4.03
N SER A 321 -19.68 18.81 -4.53
CA SER A 321 -20.86 19.30 -3.78
C SER A 321 -21.83 18.19 -3.40
N SER A 322 -21.94 17.13 -4.21
CA SER A 322 -22.85 15.99 -3.94
C SER A 322 -22.44 15.16 -2.71
N LYS A 323 -21.18 15.24 -2.28
CA LYS A 323 -20.67 14.54 -1.09
C LYS A 323 -20.55 15.46 0.14
N SER A 324 -20.87 16.74 0.01
CA SER A 324 -20.87 17.63 1.16
C SER A 324 -22.06 17.31 2.06
N LEU A 325 -21.77 17.03 3.32
CA LEU A 325 -22.77 16.68 4.33
C LEU A 325 -22.73 17.72 5.44
N LEU A 326 -23.92 18.03 5.96
CA LEU A 326 -24.10 18.91 7.11
C LEU A 326 -24.66 18.10 8.27
N TYR A 327 -24.03 18.24 9.43
CA TYR A 327 -24.41 17.61 10.68
C TYR A 327 -24.61 18.68 11.75
N SER A 328 -25.70 18.59 12.49
CA SER A 328 -25.84 19.22 13.80
C SER A 328 -25.36 18.25 14.88
N ARG A 329 -24.98 18.77 16.04
CA ARG A 329 -24.63 17.93 17.21
C ARG A 329 -25.83 17.04 17.60
N PRO A 330 -25.64 15.73 17.87
CA PRO A 330 -24.37 15.01 17.93
C PRO A 330 -23.77 14.66 16.56
N PHE A 331 -22.45 14.78 16.43
CA PHE A 331 -21.70 14.47 15.20
C PHE A 331 -21.50 12.96 15.06
N PHE A 332 -22.53 12.26 14.59
CA PHE A 332 -22.48 10.82 14.39
C PHE A 332 -22.80 10.44 12.94
N THR A 333 -21.77 10.10 12.17
CA THR A 333 -21.91 9.73 10.75
C THR A 333 -22.49 8.33 10.60
N ALA A 334 -23.19 8.07 9.49
CA ALA A 334 -23.77 6.74 9.18
C ALA A 334 -22.70 5.63 9.24
N LYS A 335 -21.52 5.87 8.64
CA LYS A 335 -20.39 4.96 8.68
C LYS A 335 -19.91 4.65 10.09
N SER A 336 -19.78 5.66 10.95
CA SER A 336 -19.36 5.46 12.35
C SER A 336 -20.39 4.66 13.15
N LYS A 337 -21.69 4.83 12.86
CA LYS A 337 -22.77 4.06 13.48
C LYS A 337 -22.68 2.58 13.12
N VAL A 338 -22.59 2.26 11.84
CA VAL A 338 -22.49 0.87 11.36
C VAL A 338 -21.23 0.19 11.91
N VAL A 339 -20.07 0.85 11.82
CA VAL A 339 -18.81 0.28 12.34
C VAL A 339 -18.89 -0.02 13.83
N ARG A 340 -19.55 0.85 14.62
CA ARG A 340 -19.75 0.61 16.05
C ARG A 340 -20.66 -0.60 16.31
N GLU A 341 -21.80 -0.69 15.63
CA GLU A 341 -22.73 -1.81 15.77
C GLU A 341 -22.07 -3.14 15.36
N VAL A 342 -21.37 -3.14 14.22
CA VAL A 342 -20.60 -4.29 13.75
C VAL A 342 -19.53 -4.69 14.78
N ASN A 343 -18.78 -3.75 15.35
CA ASN A 343 -17.78 -4.06 16.38
C ASN A 343 -18.40 -4.79 17.58
N LEU A 344 -19.56 -4.32 18.07
CA LEU A 344 -20.28 -4.99 19.15
C LEU A 344 -20.64 -6.42 18.76
N LYS A 345 -21.16 -6.63 17.55
CA LYS A 345 -21.48 -7.97 17.04
C LYS A 345 -20.27 -8.88 16.89
N VAL A 346 -19.12 -8.36 16.47
CA VAL A 346 -17.88 -9.15 16.41
C VAL A 346 -17.43 -9.56 17.82
N ASN A 347 -17.51 -8.67 18.81
CA ASN A 347 -17.16 -9.00 20.21
C ASN A 347 -18.11 -10.05 20.78
N GLU A 348 -19.43 -9.81 20.71
CA GLU A 348 -20.47 -10.76 21.15
C GLU A 348 -20.31 -12.13 20.47
N PHE A 349 -19.95 -12.15 19.19
CA PHE A 349 -19.70 -13.38 18.46
C PHE A 349 -18.48 -14.12 18.97
N THR A 350 -17.35 -13.44 19.15
CA THR A 350 -16.11 -14.09 19.57
C THR A 350 -16.13 -14.57 21.01
N ASP A 351 -16.85 -13.87 21.90
CA ASP A 351 -16.97 -14.28 23.31
C ASP A 351 -17.70 -15.64 23.47
N LYS A 352 -18.49 -16.06 22.45
CA LYS A 352 -19.16 -17.37 22.43
C LYS A 352 -18.19 -18.54 22.37
N PHE A 353 -17.03 -18.37 21.75
CA PHE A 353 -16.08 -19.48 21.53
C PHE A 353 -14.64 -19.15 21.89
N LEU A 354 -14.34 -17.94 22.37
CA LEU A 354 -13.01 -17.54 22.83
C LEU A 354 -13.09 -16.96 24.25
N ASP A 355 -12.06 -17.25 25.04
CA ASP A 355 -11.79 -16.60 26.33
C ASP A 355 -10.50 -15.79 26.25
N SER A 356 -10.47 -14.67 26.95
CA SER A 356 -9.28 -13.85 27.10
C SER A 356 -8.41 -14.31 28.27
N ARG A 357 -7.10 -14.41 28.05
CA ARG A 357 -6.09 -14.57 29.09
C ARG A 357 -5.05 -13.46 29.03
N ASN A 358 -4.32 -13.27 30.14
CA ASN A 358 -3.20 -12.34 30.25
C ASN A 358 -3.57 -10.90 29.78
N GLY A 359 -4.63 -10.32 30.34
CA GLY A 359 -5.06 -8.96 30.00
C GLY A 359 -5.50 -8.77 28.54
N ASN A 360 -6.19 -9.76 27.95
CA ASN A 360 -6.62 -9.82 26.52
C ASN A 360 -5.48 -9.99 25.49
N ALA A 361 -4.25 -10.27 25.93
CA ALA A 361 -3.12 -10.49 25.01
C ALA A 361 -3.16 -11.85 24.30
N ILE A 362 -3.83 -12.84 24.89
CA ILE A 362 -3.97 -14.21 24.37
C ILE A 362 -5.46 -14.57 24.36
N LEU A 363 -5.90 -15.23 23.29
CA LEU A 363 -7.23 -15.83 23.20
C LEU A 363 -7.11 -17.36 23.25
N THR A 364 -7.92 -18.00 24.09
CA THR A 364 -8.00 -19.47 24.18
C THR A 364 -9.38 -19.95 23.75
N PRO A 365 -9.48 -21.00 22.91
CA PRO A 365 -10.76 -21.44 22.38
C PRO A 365 -11.57 -22.28 23.37
N LYS A 366 -12.89 -22.19 23.25
CA LYS A 366 -13.90 -23.05 23.88
C LYS A 366 -14.36 -24.10 22.87
N GLU A 367 -15.10 -25.08 23.36
CA GLU A 367 -15.72 -26.08 22.49
C GLU A 367 -16.81 -25.44 21.61
N ILE A 368 -16.82 -25.83 20.32
CA ILE A 368 -17.79 -25.34 19.33
C ILE A 368 -18.66 -26.52 18.87
N HIS A 369 -19.85 -26.67 19.46
CA HIS A 369 -20.72 -27.81 19.13
C HIS A 369 -21.41 -27.70 17.76
N ARG A 370 -21.63 -26.48 17.24
CA ARG A 370 -22.33 -26.24 15.96
C ARG A 370 -21.71 -25.07 15.21
N ALA A 371 -20.59 -25.33 14.53
CA ALA A 371 -19.85 -24.32 13.79
C ALA A 371 -20.70 -23.62 12.71
N ASP A 372 -21.45 -24.38 11.90
CA ASP A 372 -22.29 -23.81 10.84
C ASP A 372 -23.33 -22.84 11.38
N LYS A 373 -24.04 -23.24 12.45
CA LYS A 373 -25.03 -22.37 13.10
C LYS A 373 -24.38 -21.11 13.68
N LEU A 374 -23.18 -21.24 14.23
CA LEU A 374 -22.42 -20.12 14.78
C LEU A 374 -22.07 -19.12 13.65
N ILE A 375 -21.51 -19.60 12.53
CA ILE A 375 -21.17 -18.81 11.34
C ILE A 375 -22.41 -18.13 10.75
N HIS A 376 -23.47 -18.89 10.45
CA HIS A 376 -24.70 -18.35 9.87
C HIS A 376 -25.34 -17.28 10.78
N SER A 377 -25.43 -17.54 12.09
CA SER A 377 -26.00 -16.56 13.02
C SER A 377 -25.24 -15.24 13.04
N PHE A 378 -23.91 -15.28 12.83
CA PHE A 378 -23.10 -14.08 12.73
C PHE A 378 -23.31 -13.35 11.41
N ILE A 379 -23.29 -14.08 10.30
CA ILE A 379 -23.54 -13.51 8.97
C ILE A 379 -24.91 -12.82 8.94
N ASP A 380 -25.96 -13.45 9.47
CA ASP A 380 -27.30 -12.88 9.53
C ASP A 380 -27.37 -11.64 10.43
N ALA A 381 -26.64 -11.61 11.54
CA ALA A 381 -26.53 -10.43 12.39
C ALA A 381 -25.87 -9.25 11.65
N ILE A 382 -24.83 -9.52 10.84
CA ILE A 382 -24.21 -8.49 9.99
C ILE A 382 -25.16 -8.05 8.88
N LYS A 383 -25.87 -8.96 8.20
CA LYS A 383 -26.89 -8.62 7.19
C LYS A 383 -27.95 -7.69 7.76
N ALA A 384 -28.49 -8.02 8.94
CA ALA A 384 -29.48 -7.20 9.62
C ALA A 384 -28.93 -5.81 9.95
N THR A 385 -27.66 -5.72 10.39
CA THR A 385 -27.00 -4.44 10.72
C THR A 385 -26.80 -3.57 9.48
N CYS A 386 -26.33 -4.15 8.38
CA CYS A 386 -26.18 -3.50 7.08
C CYS A 386 -27.52 -2.98 6.56
N SER A 387 -28.54 -3.86 6.50
CA SER A 387 -29.88 -3.51 6.02
C SER A 387 -30.55 -2.44 6.88
N ALA A 388 -30.40 -2.48 8.21
CA ALA A 388 -30.99 -1.48 9.11
C ALA A 388 -30.37 -0.08 8.98
N ASN A 389 -29.19 0.04 8.37
CA ASN A 389 -28.48 1.30 8.20
C ASN A 389 -28.33 1.72 6.72
N ASP A 390 -28.97 1.00 5.78
CA ASP A 390 -28.90 1.25 4.34
C ASP A 390 -27.46 1.26 3.80
N VAL A 391 -26.69 0.25 4.20
CA VAL A 391 -25.26 0.13 3.87
C VAL A 391 -24.95 -1.28 3.37
N ASP A 392 -24.16 -1.37 2.30
CA ASP A 392 -23.69 -2.62 1.73
C ASP A 392 -22.47 -3.21 2.48
N TYR A 393 -22.13 -4.46 2.15
CA TYR A 393 -20.96 -5.14 2.69
C TYR A 393 -19.64 -4.41 2.42
N ASP A 394 -19.54 -3.64 1.33
CA ASP A 394 -18.36 -2.86 0.95
C ASP A 394 -17.85 -1.94 2.10
N GLU A 395 -18.76 -1.43 2.94
CA GLU A 395 -18.41 -0.54 4.05
C GLU A 395 -17.87 -1.27 5.29
N VAL A 396 -18.16 -2.57 5.44
CA VAL A 396 -17.89 -3.33 6.67
C VAL A 396 -16.92 -4.49 6.49
N SER A 397 -16.83 -5.09 5.30
CA SER A 397 -16.03 -6.31 5.08
C SER A 397 -14.55 -6.12 5.39
N SER A 398 -13.95 -5.02 4.93
CA SER A 398 -12.55 -4.70 5.24
C SER A 398 -12.30 -4.52 6.75
N TYR A 399 -13.30 -4.00 7.48
CA TYR A 399 -13.24 -3.89 8.94
C TYR A 399 -13.37 -5.25 9.62
N LEU A 400 -14.32 -6.09 9.19
CA LEU A 400 -14.55 -7.43 9.72
C LEU A 400 -13.31 -8.32 9.56
N ILE A 401 -12.75 -8.37 8.35
CA ILE A 401 -11.50 -9.09 8.06
C ILE A 401 -10.36 -8.59 8.95
N SER A 402 -10.27 -7.28 9.15
CA SER A 402 -9.29 -6.70 10.08
C SER A 402 -9.51 -7.13 11.52
N ALA A 403 -10.76 -7.12 11.99
CA ALA A 403 -11.12 -7.48 13.36
C ALA A 403 -10.89 -8.96 13.66
N PHE A 404 -11.11 -9.84 12.67
CA PHE A 404 -10.81 -11.27 12.76
C PHE A 404 -9.32 -11.55 12.69
N PHE A 405 -8.58 -10.88 11.80
CA PHE A 405 -7.12 -10.98 11.76
C PHE A 405 -6.50 -10.64 13.13
N GLU A 406 -6.93 -9.55 13.78
CA GLU A 406 -6.46 -9.20 15.13
C GLU A 406 -6.82 -10.25 16.21
N ARG A 407 -7.85 -11.07 16.00
CA ARG A 407 -8.22 -12.17 16.91
C ARG A 407 -7.41 -13.43 16.63
N ILE A 408 -7.21 -13.77 15.36
CA ILE A 408 -6.32 -14.86 14.94
C ILE A 408 -4.93 -14.65 15.53
N LYS A 409 -4.37 -13.44 15.40
CA LYS A 409 -3.07 -13.09 15.98
C LYS A 409 -2.98 -13.36 17.47
N ARG A 410 -4.06 -13.15 18.23
CA ARG A 410 -4.12 -13.43 19.68
C ARG A 410 -4.41 -14.89 19.99
N LEU A 411 -5.15 -15.58 19.12
CA LEU A 411 -5.43 -17.02 19.22
C LEU A 411 -4.15 -17.84 19.07
N ILE A 412 -3.35 -17.53 18.05
CA ILE A 412 -2.08 -18.23 17.77
C ILE A 412 -0.92 -17.78 18.67
N ASN A 413 -1.14 -16.80 19.55
CA ASN A 413 -0.12 -16.28 20.45
C ASN A 413 0.10 -17.21 21.67
N VAL A 414 0.38 -18.48 21.41
CA VAL A 414 0.61 -19.52 22.43
C VAL A 414 1.85 -20.34 22.12
N ASP A 415 2.67 -20.65 23.12
CA ASP A 415 3.93 -21.39 22.90
C ASP A 415 3.70 -22.86 22.60
N ALA A 416 2.65 -23.45 23.18
CA ALA A 416 2.22 -24.80 22.92
C ALA A 416 0.70 -24.92 23.12
N VAL A 417 0.09 -25.88 22.43
CA VAL A 417 -1.32 -26.23 22.56
C VAL A 417 -1.42 -27.62 23.20
N LYS A 418 -2.27 -27.77 24.22
CA LYS A 418 -2.55 -29.07 24.84
C LYS A 418 -3.30 -29.96 23.84
N VAL A 419 -3.02 -31.26 23.85
CA VAL A 419 -3.67 -32.24 22.96
C VAL A 419 -5.20 -32.17 23.07
N ASP A 420 -5.75 -32.07 24.28
CA ASP A 420 -7.20 -31.95 24.54
C ASP A 420 -7.84 -30.65 24.00
N ASP A 421 -7.02 -29.68 23.59
CA ASP A 421 -7.46 -28.41 23.01
C ASP A 421 -7.24 -28.37 21.49
N HIS A 422 -6.59 -29.37 20.88
CA HIS A 422 -6.31 -29.41 19.43
C HIS A 422 -7.57 -29.22 18.58
N ASP A 423 -8.64 -29.96 18.90
CA ASP A 423 -9.94 -29.84 18.24
C ASP A 423 -10.52 -28.42 18.37
N LYS A 424 -10.43 -27.82 19.57
CA LYS A 424 -10.96 -26.46 19.83
C LYS A 424 -10.23 -25.40 19.01
N TYR A 425 -8.91 -25.54 18.88
CA TYR A 425 -8.09 -24.65 18.05
C TYR A 425 -8.36 -24.86 16.57
N ARG A 426 -8.48 -26.11 16.11
CA ARG A 426 -8.89 -26.44 14.73
C ARG A 426 -10.23 -25.78 14.41
N ASP A 427 -11.26 -26.05 15.21
CA ASP A 427 -12.63 -25.55 14.93
C ASP A 427 -12.70 -24.03 14.93
N SER A 428 -11.96 -23.38 15.84
CA SER A 428 -11.83 -21.92 15.85
C SER A 428 -11.13 -21.38 14.60
N ALA A 429 -10.08 -22.05 14.13
CA ALA A 429 -9.38 -21.68 12.90
C ALA A 429 -10.31 -21.82 11.67
N LEU A 430 -11.08 -22.91 11.59
CA LEU A 430 -12.05 -23.12 10.51
C LEU A 430 -13.13 -22.04 10.52
N VAL A 431 -13.73 -21.71 11.67
CA VAL A 431 -14.71 -20.62 11.78
C VAL A 431 -14.14 -19.28 11.31
N PHE A 432 -12.89 -18.97 11.65
CA PHE A 432 -12.25 -17.75 11.17
C PHE A 432 -11.98 -17.77 9.66
N LEU A 433 -11.54 -18.90 9.10
CA LEU A 433 -11.33 -19.03 7.65
C LEU A 433 -12.64 -18.81 6.90
N GLU A 434 -13.72 -19.50 7.27
CA GLU A 434 -15.05 -19.36 6.66
C GLU A 434 -15.51 -17.91 6.60
N LEU A 435 -15.43 -17.20 7.73
CA LEU A 435 -15.90 -15.83 7.82
C LEU A 435 -15.02 -14.86 7.03
N ILE A 436 -13.70 -14.99 7.10
CA ILE A 436 -12.81 -14.09 6.36
C ILE A 436 -12.97 -14.30 4.85
N PHE A 437 -13.05 -15.54 4.37
CA PHE A 437 -13.30 -15.83 2.96
C PHE A 437 -14.70 -15.38 2.51
N PHE A 438 -15.74 -15.57 3.34
CA PHE A 438 -17.08 -15.06 3.06
C PHE A 438 -17.08 -13.54 2.88
N PHE A 439 -16.62 -12.75 3.86
CA PHE A 439 -16.64 -11.29 3.73
C PHE A 439 -15.72 -10.77 2.63
N TYR A 440 -14.65 -11.50 2.31
CA TYR A 440 -13.75 -11.15 1.22
C TYR A 440 -14.36 -11.45 -0.15
N SER A 441 -15.03 -12.59 -0.34
CA SER A 441 -15.72 -12.93 -1.59
C SER A 441 -16.83 -11.94 -1.92
N VAL A 442 -17.57 -11.49 -0.90
CA VAL A 442 -18.68 -10.54 -1.07
C VAL A 442 -18.21 -9.13 -1.43
N ALA A 443 -17.13 -8.65 -0.80
CA ALA A 443 -16.63 -7.29 -0.98
C ALA A 443 -15.08 -7.26 -0.98
N PRO A 444 -14.44 -7.74 -2.06
CA PRO A 444 -13.00 -7.86 -2.14
C PRO A 444 -12.34 -6.47 -2.23
N SER A 445 -11.25 -6.30 -1.49
CA SER A 445 -10.36 -5.14 -1.63
C SER A 445 -8.90 -5.53 -1.42
N VAL A 446 -7.99 -4.89 -2.15
CA VAL A 446 -6.54 -5.07 -1.98
C VAL A 446 -6.09 -4.88 -0.52
N SER A 447 -6.71 -3.97 0.21
CA SER A 447 -6.31 -3.69 1.59
C SER A 447 -6.73 -4.79 2.58
N ALA A 448 -7.80 -5.52 2.24
CA ALA A 448 -8.28 -6.67 2.99
C ALA A 448 -7.59 -7.97 2.55
N SER A 449 -7.15 -8.06 1.28
CA SER A 449 -6.43 -9.22 0.74
C SER A 449 -5.17 -9.51 1.56
N TYR A 450 -4.41 -8.48 1.95
CA TYR A 450 -3.22 -8.64 2.78
C TYR A 450 -3.53 -9.31 4.12
N LYS A 451 -4.66 -8.96 4.76
CA LYS A 451 -5.06 -9.53 6.05
C LYS A 451 -5.63 -10.93 5.91
N LEU A 452 -6.38 -11.20 4.83
CA LEU A 452 -6.79 -12.56 4.46
C LEU A 452 -5.55 -13.45 4.26
N CYS A 453 -4.62 -13.02 3.40
CA CYS A 453 -3.39 -13.76 3.10
C CYS A 453 -2.56 -14.02 4.35
N ALA A 454 -2.38 -13.01 5.20
CA ALA A 454 -1.71 -13.17 6.49
C ALA A 454 -2.45 -14.16 7.40
N SER A 455 -3.78 -14.10 7.47
CA SER A 455 -4.59 -15.04 8.26
C SER A 455 -4.40 -16.48 7.80
N VAL A 456 -4.45 -16.72 6.47
CA VAL A 456 -4.26 -18.04 5.86
C VAL A 456 -2.87 -18.59 6.17
N ILE A 457 -1.82 -17.81 5.90
CA ILE A 457 -0.43 -18.21 6.17
C ILE A 457 -0.22 -18.51 7.66
N LEU A 458 -0.74 -17.64 8.54
CA LEU A 458 -0.56 -17.79 9.98
C LEU A 458 -1.29 -19.01 10.54
N LEU A 459 -2.54 -19.23 10.14
CA LEU A 459 -3.31 -20.40 10.59
C LEU A 459 -2.68 -21.69 10.06
N SER A 460 -2.22 -21.70 8.81
CA SER A 460 -1.50 -22.82 8.19
C SER A 460 -0.24 -23.16 8.99
N ARG A 461 0.67 -22.20 9.19
CA ARG A 461 1.92 -22.44 9.95
C ARG A 461 1.69 -22.73 11.44
N PHE A 462 0.67 -22.11 12.05
CA PHE A 462 0.25 -22.44 13.41
C PHE A 462 -0.21 -23.89 13.52
N SER A 463 -1.03 -24.34 12.57
CA SER A 463 -1.55 -25.71 12.56
C SER A 463 -0.44 -26.75 12.39
N GLU A 464 0.53 -26.47 11.51
CA GLU A 464 1.74 -27.28 11.30
C GLU A 464 2.61 -27.36 12.57
N ALA A 465 2.78 -26.24 13.27
CA ALA A 465 3.61 -26.21 14.46
C ALA A 465 2.96 -26.83 15.71
N HIS A 466 1.62 -26.84 15.82
CA HIS A 466 0.96 -27.10 17.10
C HIS A 466 -0.22 -28.07 17.10
N LEU A 467 -0.83 -28.39 15.94
CA LEU A 467 -2.10 -29.14 15.89
C LEU A 467 -1.98 -30.56 15.32
N GLY A 468 -0.76 -31.02 15.04
CA GLY A 468 -0.50 -32.39 14.57
C GLY A 468 -1.34 -32.74 13.32
N PRO A 469 -2.10 -33.86 13.31
CA PRO A 469 -2.89 -34.26 12.14
C PRO A 469 -3.91 -33.23 11.65
N HIS A 470 -4.36 -32.31 12.50
CA HIS A 470 -5.31 -31.27 12.11
C HIS A 470 -4.69 -30.18 11.24
N GLU A 471 -3.36 -30.16 11.07
CA GLU A 471 -2.69 -29.35 10.06
C GLU A 471 -3.32 -29.55 8.67
N HIS A 472 -3.48 -30.80 8.25
CA HIS A 472 -4.06 -31.11 6.94
C HIS A 472 -5.49 -30.60 6.83
N THR A 473 -6.30 -30.67 7.91
CA THR A 473 -7.66 -30.13 7.90
C THR A 473 -7.69 -28.62 7.68
N VAL A 474 -6.81 -27.88 8.36
CA VAL A 474 -6.75 -26.40 8.23
C VAL A 474 -6.21 -25.99 6.86
N LYS A 475 -5.15 -26.66 6.37
CA LYS A 475 -4.58 -26.38 5.04
C LYS A 475 -5.55 -26.75 3.92
N GLN A 476 -6.18 -27.92 3.99
CA GLN A 476 -7.18 -28.37 3.01
C GLN A 476 -8.36 -27.40 2.96
N ARG A 477 -8.90 -26.97 4.11
CA ARG A 477 -10.01 -26.02 4.09
C ARG A 477 -9.61 -24.65 3.55
N SER A 478 -8.40 -24.19 3.87
CA SER A 478 -7.85 -22.94 3.31
C SER A 478 -7.69 -23.03 1.79
N TYR A 479 -7.27 -24.19 1.29
CA TYR A 479 -7.15 -24.47 -0.14
C TYR A 479 -8.52 -24.47 -0.83
N GLU A 480 -9.49 -25.22 -0.31
CA GLU A 480 -10.85 -25.29 -0.85
C GLU A 480 -11.49 -23.90 -0.95
N LEU A 481 -11.46 -23.14 0.15
CA LEU A 481 -12.03 -21.79 0.18
C LEU A 481 -11.33 -20.85 -0.82
N ALA A 482 -10.03 -21.02 -1.04
CA ALA A 482 -9.28 -20.24 -2.01
C ALA A 482 -9.58 -20.65 -3.46
N VAL A 483 -9.74 -21.95 -3.73
CA VAL A 483 -10.17 -22.45 -5.04
C VAL A 483 -11.58 -21.94 -5.33
N ASP A 484 -12.54 -22.12 -4.41
CA ASP A 484 -13.92 -21.61 -4.55
C ASP A 484 -13.94 -20.11 -4.85
N LEU A 485 -13.13 -19.35 -4.11
CA LEU A 485 -12.97 -17.91 -4.31
C LEU A 485 -12.43 -17.59 -5.71
N LEU A 486 -11.37 -18.27 -6.14
CA LEU A 486 -10.71 -18.06 -7.42
C LEU A 486 -11.49 -18.63 -8.62
N GLU A 487 -12.41 -19.57 -8.40
CA GLU A 487 -13.27 -20.13 -9.44
C GLU A 487 -14.55 -19.33 -9.63
N GLY A 488 -15.09 -18.78 -8.53
CA GLY A 488 -16.31 -18.00 -8.48
C GLY A 488 -16.18 -16.59 -9.06
N ASP A 489 -16.98 -15.66 -8.52
CA ASP A 489 -17.11 -14.29 -9.05
C ASP A 489 -15.82 -13.47 -9.04
N LEU A 490 -14.76 -13.88 -8.32
CA LEU A 490 -13.44 -13.28 -8.51
C LEU A 490 -12.81 -13.80 -9.83
N GLY A 491 -12.76 -15.11 -10.03
CA GLY A 491 -12.12 -15.73 -11.21
C GLY A 491 -12.69 -15.37 -12.57
N THR A 492 -13.93 -14.89 -12.60
CA THR A 492 -14.67 -14.50 -13.80
C THR A 492 -14.59 -13.01 -14.10
N VAL A 493 -13.90 -12.22 -13.27
CA VAL A 493 -13.67 -10.78 -13.53
C VAL A 493 -12.63 -10.65 -14.63
N ASP A 494 -13.07 -10.90 -15.85
CA ASP A 494 -12.47 -10.35 -17.05
C ASP A 494 -13.11 -8.98 -17.24
N SER A 495 -12.60 -7.96 -16.56
CA SER A 495 -13.05 -6.61 -16.86
C SER A 495 -12.36 -6.21 -18.16
N ASP A 496 -13.13 -5.85 -19.18
CA ASP A 496 -12.63 -5.19 -20.41
C ASP A 496 -11.98 -3.81 -20.14
N VAL A 497 -11.83 -3.44 -18.87
CA VAL A 497 -11.19 -2.21 -18.43
C VAL A 497 -9.70 -2.30 -18.67
N GLU A 498 -9.23 -1.45 -19.58
CA GLU A 498 -7.81 -1.30 -19.88
C GLU A 498 -6.96 -1.07 -18.62
N ASN A 499 -5.85 -1.81 -18.52
CA ASN A 499 -4.88 -1.80 -17.42
C ASN A 499 -5.47 -2.18 -16.04
N PHE A 500 -6.59 -2.91 -16.01
CA PHE A 500 -7.07 -3.51 -14.77
C PHE A 500 -6.15 -4.64 -14.32
N ILE A 501 -5.76 -4.61 -13.05
CA ILE A 501 -4.98 -5.67 -12.40
C ILE A 501 -5.78 -6.19 -11.24
N PHE A 502 -5.99 -7.51 -11.26
CA PHE A 502 -6.76 -8.15 -10.22
C PHE A 502 -5.91 -8.56 -9.03
N LEU A 503 -5.36 -7.56 -8.33
CA LEU A 503 -4.45 -7.75 -7.19
C LEU A 503 -5.05 -8.64 -6.11
N GLU A 504 -6.36 -8.62 -5.93
CA GLU A 504 -7.09 -9.48 -5.01
C GLU A 504 -6.84 -10.97 -5.27
N ALA A 505 -6.99 -11.41 -6.52
CA ALA A 505 -6.69 -12.79 -6.91
C ALA A 505 -5.18 -13.08 -6.88
N LEU A 506 -4.34 -12.17 -7.38
CA LEU A 506 -2.89 -12.33 -7.37
C LEU A 506 -2.35 -12.56 -5.96
N ASN A 507 -2.83 -11.82 -4.96
CA ASN A 507 -2.41 -11.97 -3.58
C ASN A 507 -2.85 -13.31 -2.98
N VAL A 508 -4.07 -13.78 -3.28
CA VAL A 508 -4.56 -15.09 -2.82
C VAL A 508 -3.71 -16.22 -3.39
N ILE A 509 -3.43 -16.21 -4.71
CA ILE A 509 -2.55 -17.20 -5.36
C ILE A 509 -1.18 -17.25 -4.68
N LEU A 510 -0.59 -16.09 -4.38
CA LEU A 510 0.67 -16.02 -3.66
C LEU A 510 0.57 -16.63 -2.26
N ALA A 511 -0.48 -16.34 -1.48
CA ALA A 511 -0.64 -16.90 -0.15
C ALA A 511 -0.76 -18.44 -0.16
N ILE A 512 -1.47 -19.00 -1.15
CA ILE A 512 -1.62 -20.46 -1.30
C ILE A 512 -0.28 -21.14 -1.58
N SER A 513 0.66 -20.48 -2.25
CA SER A 513 2.00 -21.03 -2.51
C SER A 513 2.81 -21.33 -1.23
N ASP A 514 2.42 -20.80 -0.06
CA ASP A 514 3.08 -21.05 1.22
C ASP A 514 2.64 -22.36 1.90
N MET A 515 1.54 -22.98 1.45
CA MET A 515 0.93 -24.13 2.13
C MET A 515 1.61 -25.48 1.85
N GLY A 516 2.50 -25.53 0.86
CA GLY A 516 3.24 -26.73 0.45
C GLY A 516 2.84 -27.25 -0.93
N ASP A 517 3.59 -28.22 -1.43
CA ASP A 517 3.43 -28.72 -2.81
C ASP A 517 2.13 -29.54 -3.01
N GLU A 518 1.57 -30.09 -1.94
CA GLU A 518 0.29 -30.82 -1.96
C GLU A 518 -0.93 -29.90 -2.23
N TYR A 519 -0.79 -28.59 -1.99
CA TYR A 519 -1.87 -27.61 -2.10
C TYR A 519 -1.67 -26.67 -3.29
N LEU A 520 -1.08 -27.19 -4.37
CA LEU A 520 -0.96 -26.50 -5.63
C LEU A 520 -2.34 -26.29 -6.28
N LEU A 521 -2.54 -25.12 -6.87
CA LEU A 521 -3.74 -24.81 -7.63
C LEU A 521 -3.68 -25.56 -8.97
N PRO A 522 -4.82 -26.08 -9.47
CA PRO A 522 -4.84 -26.80 -10.73
C PRO A 522 -4.28 -25.94 -11.89
N PRO A 523 -3.47 -26.49 -12.81
CA PRO A 523 -2.96 -25.76 -13.97
C PRO A 523 -4.06 -25.07 -14.78
N GLU A 524 -5.24 -25.69 -14.90
CA GLU A 524 -6.39 -25.13 -15.62
C GLU A 524 -6.91 -23.85 -14.97
N LEU A 525 -6.90 -23.78 -13.63
CA LEU A 525 -7.29 -22.59 -12.88
C LEU A 525 -6.26 -21.47 -13.05
N ILE A 526 -4.97 -21.79 -12.99
CA ILE A 526 -3.90 -20.82 -13.25
C ILE A 526 -4.00 -20.30 -14.68
N GLU A 527 -4.19 -21.18 -15.66
CA GLU A 527 -4.36 -20.79 -17.05
C GLU A 527 -5.59 -19.89 -17.20
N LYS A 528 -6.75 -20.25 -16.63
CA LYS A 528 -7.96 -19.42 -16.63
C LYS A 528 -7.70 -18.01 -16.10
N ILE A 529 -6.99 -17.88 -14.97
CA ILE A 529 -6.76 -16.59 -14.32
C ILE A 529 -5.78 -15.70 -15.10
N PHE A 530 -4.74 -16.28 -15.70
CA PHE A 530 -3.67 -15.55 -16.38
C PHE A 530 -3.83 -15.47 -17.90
N LYS A 531 -4.82 -16.17 -18.49
CA LYS A 531 -5.08 -16.16 -19.93
C LYS A 531 -5.28 -14.74 -20.45
N GLY A 532 -4.58 -14.39 -21.53
CA GLY A 532 -4.66 -13.08 -22.17
C GLY A 532 -4.00 -11.93 -21.39
N LYS A 533 -3.60 -12.15 -20.13
CA LYS A 533 -2.96 -11.13 -19.30
C LYS A 533 -1.47 -11.06 -19.59
N SER A 534 -0.98 -9.85 -19.82
CA SER A 534 0.42 -9.60 -20.19
C SER A 534 1.06 -8.46 -19.41
N SER A 535 0.38 -7.95 -18.38
CA SER A 535 0.94 -6.91 -17.53
C SER A 535 2.14 -7.42 -16.74
N TYR A 536 3.01 -6.50 -16.32
CA TYR A 536 4.17 -6.83 -15.51
C TYR A 536 3.78 -7.54 -14.20
N TYR A 537 2.72 -7.09 -13.52
CA TYR A 537 2.27 -7.72 -12.27
C TYR A 537 1.70 -9.12 -12.46
N ASP A 538 0.95 -9.35 -13.54
CA ASP A 538 0.47 -10.69 -13.87
C ASP A 538 1.64 -11.62 -14.18
N ILE A 539 2.59 -11.15 -14.98
CA ILE A 539 3.75 -11.94 -15.40
C ILE A 539 4.61 -12.36 -14.21
N VAL A 540 5.01 -11.42 -13.34
CA VAL A 540 5.90 -11.76 -12.22
C VAL A 540 5.19 -12.59 -11.17
N THR A 541 3.89 -12.38 -10.95
CA THR A 541 3.11 -13.19 -10.00
C THR A 541 2.97 -14.62 -10.50
N CYS A 542 2.59 -14.81 -11.77
CA CYS A 542 2.48 -16.14 -12.37
C CYS A 542 3.82 -16.87 -12.32
N MET A 543 4.92 -16.22 -12.73
CA MET A 543 6.26 -16.81 -12.68
C MET A 543 6.67 -17.17 -11.24
N PHE A 544 6.37 -16.32 -10.26
CA PHE A 544 6.70 -16.55 -8.85
C PHE A 544 5.95 -17.74 -8.27
N TYR A 545 4.69 -17.93 -8.68
CA TYR A 545 3.86 -19.05 -8.26
C TYR A 545 4.32 -20.38 -8.89
N ILE A 546 4.42 -20.43 -10.22
CA ILE A 546 4.69 -21.69 -10.95
C ILE A 546 6.15 -22.15 -10.84
N LYS A 547 7.09 -21.21 -10.68
CA LYS A 547 8.54 -21.45 -10.58
C LYS A 547 9.06 -22.36 -11.71
N SER A 548 9.61 -23.52 -11.35
CA SER A 548 10.13 -24.54 -12.27
C SER A 548 9.41 -25.88 -12.13
N ARG A 549 8.17 -25.89 -11.60
CA ARG A 549 7.39 -27.13 -11.42
C ARG A 549 6.90 -27.65 -12.78
N GLU A 550 6.98 -28.95 -12.99
CA GLU A 550 6.71 -29.59 -14.29
C GLU A 550 5.24 -29.48 -14.72
N GLU A 551 4.32 -29.54 -13.75
CA GLU A 551 2.87 -29.43 -13.94
C GLU A 551 2.44 -28.13 -14.66
N TYR A 552 3.22 -27.05 -14.53
CA TYR A 552 2.97 -25.75 -15.17
C TYR A 552 3.86 -25.49 -16.38
N SER A 553 4.50 -26.51 -16.95
CA SER A 553 5.48 -26.36 -18.03
C SER A 553 4.91 -25.63 -19.27
N SER A 554 3.66 -25.91 -19.66
CA SER A 554 2.97 -25.24 -20.76
C SER A 554 2.75 -23.74 -20.48
N ILE A 555 2.23 -23.41 -19.29
CA ILE A 555 2.00 -22.05 -18.82
C ILE A 555 3.32 -21.28 -18.81
N LYS A 556 4.38 -21.89 -18.29
CA LYS A 556 5.72 -21.29 -18.25
C LYS A 556 6.27 -20.98 -19.64
N GLN A 557 6.11 -21.89 -20.60
CA GLN A 557 6.56 -21.67 -21.99
C GLN A 557 5.83 -20.48 -22.62
N SER A 558 4.50 -20.43 -22.47
CA SER A 558 3.67 -19.31 -22.93
C SER A 558 4.12 -17.99 -22.29
N LEU A 559 4.29 -17.98 -20.97
CA LEU A 559 4.70 -16.82 -20.20
C LEU A 559 6.08 -16.29 -20.62
N VAL A 560 7.07 -17.18 -20.80
CA VAL A 560 8.41 -16.79 -21.28
C VAL A 560 8.36 -16.25 -22.71
N SER A 561 7.45 -16.75 -23.56
CA SER A 561 7.21 -16.22 -24.89
C SER A 561 6.66 -14.79 -24.84
N THR A 562 5.69 -14.52 -23.95
CA THR A 562 5.17 -13.18 -23.71
C THR A 562 6.27 -12.21 -23.23
N ILE A 563 7.12 -12.64 -22.28
CA ILE A 563 8.26 -11.83 -21.83
C ILE A 563 9.21 -11.54 -22.99
N GLU A 564 9.55 -12.55 -23.79
CA GLU A 564 10.44 -12.42 -24.95
C GLU A 564 9.91 -11.39 -25.97
N GLN A 565 8.60 -11.39 -26.23
CA GLN A 565 7.95 -10.44 -27.13
C GLN A 565 7.96 -9.01 -26.55
N ARG A 566 7.67 -8.85 -25.25
CA ARG A 566 7.72 -7.54 -24.57
C ARG A 566 9.13 -6.97 -24.45
N LEU A 567 10.15 -7.82 -24.43
CA LEU A 567 11.58 -7.47 -24.38
C LEU A 567 12.27 -7.61 -25.75
N GLU A 568 11.51 -7.58 -26.84
CA GLU A 568 12.06 -7.60 -28.19
C GLU A 568 12.67 -6.24 -28.57
N ASN A 569 11.90 -5.17 -28.40
CA ASN A 569 12.35 -3.80 -28.59
C ASN A 569 12.53 -3.10 -27.24
N LEU A 570 13.74 -2.63 -26.94
CA LEU A 570 14.09 -1.95 -25.68
C LEU A 570 14.42 -0.45 -25.86
N ASP A 571 13.99 0.18 -26.96
CA ASP A 571 14.27 1.59 -27.25
C ASP A 571 13.69 2.55 -26.20
N LEU A 572 12.59 2.14 -25.55
CA LEU A 572 11.88 2.91 -24.54
C LEU A 572 12.22 2.49 -23.11
N ILE A 573 13.17 1.60 -22.88
CA ILE A 573 13.44 1.03 -21.54
C ILE A 573 13.88 2.06 -20.48
N GLN A 574 14.34 3.24 -20.89
CA GLN A 574 14.65 4.35 -19.96
C GLN A 574 13.50 5.32 -19.73
N VAL A 575 12.37 5.09 -20.40
CA VAL A 575 11.18 5.92 -20.37
C VAL A 575 10.02 5.12 -19.79
N ASP A 576 9.76 3.94 -20.33
CA ASP A 576 8.64 3.07 -19.94
C ASP A 576 8.95 2.28 -18.66
N THR A 577 8.19 2.56 -17.60
CA THR A 577 8.39 1.91 -16.29
C THR A 577 8.10 0.42 -16.33
N GLU A 578 7.05 0.01 -17.05
CA GLU A 578 6.61 -1.38 -17.04
C GLU A 578 7.66 -2.26 -17.74
N GLN A 579 8.18 -1.81 -18.89
CA GLN A 579 9.26 -2.47 -19.60
C GLN A 579 10.56 -2.52 -18.77
N ALA A 580 10.91 -1.42 -18.08
CA ALA A 580 12.08 -1.38 -17.22
C ALA A 580 11.95 -2.40 -16.06
N CYS A 581 10.82 -2.40 -15.35
CA CYS A 581 10.57 -3.34 -14.26
C CYS A 581 10.55 -4.79 -14.76
N LEU A 582 9.87 -5.06 -15.88
CA LEU A 582 9.83 -6.39 -16.48
C LEU A 582 11.23 -6.89 -16.84
N PHE A 583 12.04 -6.06 -17.50
CA PHE A 583 13.42 -6.43 -17.83
C PHE A 583 14.24 -6.76 -16.59
N LEU A 584 14.23 -5.86 -15.59
CA LEU A 584 15.04 -5.96 -14.37
C LEU A 584 14.74 -7.23 -13.57
N ASP A 585 13.47 -7.55 -13.38
CA ASP A 585 13.10 -8.79 -12.67
C ASP A 585 13.26 -10.04 -13.53
N SER A 586 13.07 -9.95 -14.85
CA SER A 586 13.24 -11.11 -15.75
C SER A 586 14.69 -11.56 -15.87
N ILE A 587 15.67 -10.64 -15.89
CA ILE A 587 17.09 -11.02 -15.93
C ILE A 587 17.62 -11.54 -14.57
N SER A 588 16.93 -11.21 -13.48
CA SER A 588 17.26 -11.69 -12.12
C SER A 588 16.46 -12.94 -11.71
N CYS A 589 15.45 -13.35 -12.50
CA CYS A 589 14.62 -14.51 -12.21
C CYS A 589 15.37 -15.84 -12.42
N PRO A 590 15.56 -16.68 -11.39
CA PRO A 590 16.25 -17.97 -11.53
C PRO A 590 15.43 -19.01 -12.31
N TYR A 591 14.11 -18.84 -12.36
CA TYR A 591 13.20 -19.78 -13.02
C TYR A 591 13.21 -19.64 -14.55
N ILE A 592 13.81 -18.58 -15.10
CA ILE A 592 13.96 -18.38 -16.54
C ILE A 592 15.31 -18.94 -17.01
N ASP A 593 15.29 -19.64 -18.14
CA ASP A 593 16.49 -20.19 -18.78
C ASP A 593 17.58 -19.10 -18.95
N ARG A 594 18.82 -19.46 -18.56
CA ARG A 594 20.02 -18.63 -18.70
C ARG A 594 20.21 -18.17 -20.15
N ALA A 595 19.87 -18.99 -21.15
CA ALA A 595 19.99 -18.62 -22.56
C ALA A 595 19.09 -17.42 -22.92
N LYS A 596 17.84 -17.41 -22.43
CA LYS A 596 16.90 -16.29 -22.62
C LYS A 596 17.37 -15.04 -21.89
N ARG A 597 17.75 -15.17 -20.61
CA ARG A 597 18.26 -14.04 -19.82
C ARG A 597 19.49 -13.39 -20.47
N LYS A 598 20.43 -14.20 -20.95
CA LYS A 598 21.61 -13.73 -21.71
C LYS A 598 21.22 -12.97 -22.97
N LYS A 599 20.25 -13.47 -23.74
CA LYS A 599 19.73 -12.81 -24.94
C LYS A 599 19.17 -11.42 -24.62
N TRP A 600 18.37 -11.29 -23.56
CA TRP A 600 17.79 -10.02 -23.15
C TRP A 600 18.85 -9.02 -22.66
N ILE A 601 19.84 -9.48 -21.89
CA ILE A 601 20.98 -8.65 -21.48
C ILE A 601 21.70 -8.11 -22.72
N GLN A 602 22.02 -8.96 -23.70
CA GLN A 602 22.69 -8.51 -24.92
C GLN A 602 21.86 -7.46 -25.70
N ARG A 603 20.54 -7.68 -25.81
CA ARG A 603 19.61 -6.69 -26.42
C ARG A 603 19.64 -5.36 -25.68
N PHE A 604 19.62 -5.38 -24.35
CA PHE A 604 19.67 -4.16 -23.53
C PHE A 604 20.94 -3.35 -23.79
N TYR A 605 22.10 -4.00 -23.90
CA TYR A 605 23.36 -3.33 -24.24
C TYR A 605 23.34 -2.73 -25.66
N ARG A 606 22.71 -3.41 -26.64
CA ARG A 606 22.54 -2.87 -28.00
C ARG A 606 21.66 -1.62 -27.99
N ALA A 607 20.49 -1.69 -27.35
CA ALA A 607 19.57 -0.56 -27.23
C ALA A 607 20.19 0.61 -26.45
N SER A 608 21.08 0.33 -25.51
CA SER A 608 21.81 1.33 -24.74
C SER A 608 23.05 1.90 -25.42
N SER A 609 23.39 1.44 -26.63
CA SER A 609 24.64 1.80 -27.33
C SER A 609 25.89 1.61 -26.45
N ALA A 610 25.85 0.63 -25.54
CA ALA A 610 26.93 0.32 -24.61
C ALA A 610 27.78 -0.85 -25.15
N PRO A 611 29.10 -0.89 -24.85
CA PRO A 611 29.94 -2.03 -25.22
C PRO A 611 29.38 -3.34 -24.69
N GLN A 612 29.27 -4.36 -25.55
CA GLN A 612 28.71 -5.65 -25.16
C GLN A 612 29.56 -6.29 -24.05
N PRO A 613 28.92 -6.84 -23.00
CA PRO A 613 29.64 -7.54 -21.95
C PRO A 613 30.21 -8.86 -22.47
N THR A 614 31.34 -9.27 -21.93
CA THR A 614 31.94 -10.57 -22.27
C THR A 614 31.06 -11.71 -21.75
N LYS A 615 31.21 -12.91 -22.33
CA LYS A 615 30.49 -14.10 -21.87
C LYS A 615 30.67 -14.33 -20.36
N ASN A 616 31.91 -14.22 -19.87
CA ASN A 616 32.24 -14.39 -18.46
C ASN A 616 31.55 -13.35 -17.55
N GLN A 617 31.40 -12.11 -18.01
CA GLN A 617 30.70 -11.06 -17.26
C GLN A 617 29.20 -11.36 -17.14
N ILE A 618 28.57 -11.85 -18.21
CA ILE A 618 27.16 -12.27 -18.18
C ILE A 618 27.00 -13.49 -17.29
N ASP A 619 27.82 -14.51 -17.46
CA ASP A 619 27.71 -15.76 -16.70
C ASP A 619 27.88 -15.49 -15.19
N ARG A 620 28.85 -14.65 -14.80
CA ARG A 620 29.03 -14.19 -13.41
C ARG A 620 27.81 -13.45 -12.86
N PHE A 621 27.19 -12.56 -13.64
CA PHE A 621 25.95 -11.88 -13.22
C PHE A 621 24.83 -12.89 -12.96
N LEU A 622 24.66 -13.86 -13.86
CA LEU A 622 23.63 -14.90 -13.75
C LEU A 622 23.89 -15.84 -12.56
N ASP A 623 25.14 -16.18 -12.26
CA ASP A 623 25.52 -17.01 -11.09
C ASP A 623 25.16 -16.37 -9.75
N HIS A 624 25.04 -15.03 -9.71
CA HIS A 624 24.69 -14.27 -8.50
C HIS A 624 23.32 -13.60 -8.62
N SER A 625 22.48 -14.01 -9.57
CA SER A 625 21.20 -13.36 -9.83
C SER A 625 20.25 -13.40 -8.63
N ASP A 626 20.31 -14.47 -7.83
CA ASP A 626 19.52 -14.63 -6.60
C ASP A 626 19.89 -13.61 -5.51
N LYS A 627 21.13 -13.10 -5.52
CA LYS A 627 21.62 -12.09 -4.55
C LYS A 627 21.18 -10.67 -4.94
N TYR A 628 20.92 -10.42 -6.21
CA TYR A 628 20.70 -9.08 -6.76
C TYR A 628 19.30 -8.97 -7.41
N PHE A 629 18.26 -9.16 -6.61
CA PHE A 629 16.88 -8.91 -7.04
C PHE A 629 16.56 -7.42 -7.08
N TRP A 630 15.58 -7.02 -7.90
CA TRP A 630 15.19 -5.61 -8.09
C TRP A 630 13.91 -5.27 -7.34
N PHE A 631 12.77 -5.75 -7.86
CA PHE A 631 11.46 -5.49 -7.25
C PHE A 631 10.79 -6.74 -6.69
N VAL A 632 11.09 -7.90 -7.28
CA VAL A 632 10.63 -9.21 -6.84
C VAL A 632 11.80 -10.00 -6.28
N ASN A 633 11.77 -10.31 -4.98
CA ASN A 633 12.73 -11.22 -4.40
C ASN A 633 12.35 -12.67 -4.75
N TRP A 634 12.91 -13.21 -5.83
CA TRP A 634 12.66 -14.59 -6.29
C TRP A 634 13.10 -15.67 -5.30
N SER A 635 13.97 -15.31 -4.35
CA SER A 635 14.44 -16.19 -3.27
C SER A 635 13.62 -16.04 -1.98
N GLU A 636 12.61 -15.17 -1.95
CA GLU A 636 11.79 -14.95 -0.75
C GLU A 636 11.11 -16.26 -0.33
N VAL A 637 11.61 -16.82 0.77
CA VAL A 637 11.07 -18.04 1.37
C VAL A 637 9.85 -17.73 2.24
N ASP A 638 9.65 -16.46 2.65
CA ASP A 638 8.65 -16.08 3.63
C ASP A 638 7.80 -14.86 3.25
N LEU A 639 6.62 -15.14 2.67
CA LEU A 639 5.61 -14.13 2.35
C LEU A 639 5.07 -13.39 3.58
N LEU A 640 5.23 -13.92 4.78
CA LEU A 640 4.82 -13.25 6.01
C LEU A 640 5.67 -12.01 6.28
N ASN A 641 6.95 -12.03 5.93
CA ASN A 641 7.81 -10.85 6.01
C ASN A 641 7.34 -9.77 5.02
N ALA A 642 6.96 -10.16 3.79
CA ALA A 642 6.41 -9.22 2.80
C ALA A 642 5.10 -8.57 3.28
N LEU A 643 4.23 -9.37 3.92
CA LEU A 643 2.97 -8.90 4.50
C LEU A 643 3.17 -7.97 5.69
N GLU A 644 4.06 -8.32 6.62
CA GLU A 644 4.42 -7.45 7.75
C GLU A 644 4.99 -6.12 7.26
N ARG A 645 5.90 -6.15 6.26
CA ARG A 645 6.44 -4.94 5.62
C ARG A 645 5.33 -4.06 5.05
N LYS A 646 4.34 -4.65 4.37
CA LYS A 646 3.18 -3.92 3.86
C LYS A 646 2.37 -3.32 5.02
N GLU A 647 1.98 -4.09 6.03
CA GLU A 647 1.23 -3.55 7.18
C GLU A 647 1.98 -2.39 7.89
N LEU A 648 3.31 -2.43 7.99
CA LEU A 648 4.12 -1.35 8.55
C LEU A 648 4.17 -0.09 7.68
N ARG A 649 4.15 -0.24 6.35
CA ARG A 649 4.11 0.87 5.37
C ARG A 649 2.71 1.44 5.16
N ARG A 650 1.71 0.95 5.89
CA ARG A 650 0.31 1.34 5.71
C ARG A 650 0.05 2.74 6.26
N VAL A 651 0.38 3.71 5.42
CA VAL A 651 0.10 5.14 5.54
C VAL A 651 -1.39 5.47 5.26
N TYR A 652 -2.16 4.50 4.74
CA TYR A 652 -3.59 4.61 4.40
C TYR A 652 -4.48 3.72 5.29
#